data_AF-A0A7J5AHR8-F1
#
_entry.id   AF-A0A7J5AHR8-F1
#
_cell.length_a   1.000
_cell.length_b   1.000
_cell.length_c   1.000
_cell.angle_alpha   90.00
_cell.angle_beta   90.00
_cell.angle_gamma   90.00
#
_symmetry.space_group_name_H-M   'P 1'
#
loop_
_entity.id
_entity.type
_entity.pdbx_description
1 polymer ?
#
loop_
_entity_poly.entity_id
_entity_poly.type
_entity_poly.pdbx_seq_one_letter_code
_entity_poly.pdbx_strand_id
1 'polypeptide(L)'
;MKKISPFFITLLIILFTNSAISQSIVINEILTSNTTINTDEDGSYQDWVELKNNGATAVNLTGFGLTDDALLPYKWIFPNVSIAAGKYLLVWCSDKNRTTSGSPLHTNFKLSSAGGIITLTNKTGTVLNTATTPAMLQNISYGRIPNGTGDFKFFSAVTPEAPNGSVAFTEALSPPTFSNESGLLTTGFNLTLSTTVVGATILYTLDGSEPQLSNLGGTTYNYKNQYQEISTAQASGPLLTNTFKTFQYVAPLAIADRSALPNKIASISTTYSFNPTYIPESPIFKGTVVRAKLIKAGALDSKTETRTYYISPLGTSRFSLPVLSLSIDENKLFDYNTGISVAGKDFEDWRTSNPSVDATYEEGNANYFRKGRDYEKVANISYLVNGVETLNQDIGIRVHGGISRTTRSKSYTLYARAEYGKDKMKYNFFSNLTENTFDNLVLRNSGGDFIHTMFRDGLCHNLVRSLNCITESYQPTVTFINGEYNGILNLREKYDDKYFARTFNIAATELDYLRDQGDSSNGQADYGDDTHYQAMLSYLNANSMATPSNYTYIKTQMDTDSFNDYHITNIYLQNVDWPGTNIEYWRKRTASYTPNAPYGQDGRWRWAFHDLDDTFGLPTDDIGLNTLALATDPNGPEYPNPAWSTFILRKLLVSPVYKNEFINRFADLMNTTFLPSRVVGMIDSMKSTIEPEILEHIARWKMPLEIDNWEFYLNQERDFANQRAAFQRDHIRSQFGIASNINATLNVSNEADGYIKINTIDIKSGTPSIASNPYPWTGVYFSNIPVTLKAVAKPGFVFSKWTGASSSTNPEITITSANSFNVTAVFVPEAVASSQPIYFWMMNSTIANNIPLETLNSTYKKGTTDAVIQYQSCLVGYPFVSTDVVNWRKASMERRNSPTDINYISLANNDLTFATSDMKGLQIKEPLQSGSLENNLIFKISTIGQKDIKFSFAAINELTNATAIVVDYSVNAGSPVWITSGLTSSSLPLTSVYQLFNINFATITSANNNADFKIRLRFTGANMTADTGARITFNNFAVYGTQVSLSVVSNTALKFSVYPNPFSDIVNIVGMNQTENVAFNLFTIDGKLIKKGRLEENNQIHLNDLSKGLYLLQLTSDGKTETKKIIKK
;
A
#
# COMPACT_ATOMS: atom_id res chain seq x y z
N MET A 1 -42.82 -49.95 -86.82
CA MET A 1 -43.01 -51.20 -86.06
C MET A 1 -42.42 -51.02 -84.67
N LYS A 2 -43.24 -51.32 -83.65
CA LYS A 2 -42.98 -51.67 -82.24
C LYS A 2 -42.11 -50.74 -81.34
N LYS A 3 -42.80 -50.26 -80.30
CA LYS A 3 -42.34 -49.55 -79.09
C LYS A 3 -41.46 -50.44 -78.20
N ILE A 4 -40.40 -49.89 -77.63
CA ILE A 4 -39.74 -50.35 -76.40
C ILE A 4 -39.67 -49.15 -75.44
N SER A 5 -40.05 -49.38 -74.18
CA SER A 5 -40.27 -48.40 -73.12
C SER A 5 -38.97 -47.86 -72.49
N PRO A 6 -38.86 -46.56 -72.14
CA PRO A 6 -37.70 -46.00 -71.45
C PRO A 6 -37.96 -46.00 -69.93
N PHE A 7 -37.63 -47.10 -69.24
CA PHE A 7 -37.71 -47.16 -67.76
C PHE A 7 -36.37 -47.50 -67.09
N PHE A 8 -35.25 -47.53 -67.83
CA PHE A 8 -33.97 -48.00 -67.29
C PHE A 8 -32.77 -47.06 -67.47
N ILE A 9 -32.95 -45.86 -68.01
CA ILE A 9 -31.87 -44.84 -68.15
C ILE A 9 -32.24 -43.55 -67.40
N THR A 10 -32.96 -43.69 -66.29
CA THR A 10 -33.21 -42.59 -65.33
C THR A 10 -32.66 -42.92 -63.94
N LEU A 11 -32.17 -44.14 -63.71
CA LEU A 11 -31.68 -44.61 -62.41
C LEU A 11 -30.15 -44.52 -62.24
N LEU A 12 -29.39 -44.09 -63.27
CA LEU A 12 -27.92 -44.03 -63.22
C LEU A 12 -27.31 -42.61 -63.36
N ILE A 13 -28.14 -41.56 -63.48
CA ILE A 13 -27.68 -40.15 -63.47
C ILE A 13 -28.15 -39.40 -62.18
N ILE A 14 -28.84 -40.09 -61.26
CA ILE A 14 -29.21 -39.54 -59.94
C ILE A 14 -28.15 -39.87 -58.85
N LEU A 15 -27.03 -40.51 -59.23
CA LEU A 15 -25.99 -40.95 -58.28
C LEU A 15 -24.73 -40.07 -58.20
N PHE A 16 -24.70 -38.89 -58.83
CA PHE A 16 -23.63 -37.90 -58.59
C PHE A 16 -24.12 -36.45 -58.71
N THR A 17 -25.06 -36.06 -57.86
CA THR A 17 -25.06 -34.69 -57.34
C THR A 17 -24.89 -34.79 -55.83
N ASN A 18 -23.64 -34.90 -55.40
CA ASN A 18 -23.27 -34.45 -54.06
C ASN A 18 -23.55 -32.94 -54.03
N SER A 19 -24.80 -32.56 -53.71
CA SER A 19 -25.05 -31.26 -53.11
C SER A 19 -24.34 -31.32 -51.76
N ALA A 20 -23.09 -30.89 -51.73
CA ALA A 20 -22.43 -30.55 -50.47
C ALA A 20 -23.38 -29.59 -49.75
N ILE A 21 -24.00 -30.04 -48.66
CA ILE A 21 -24.79 -29.17 -47.80
C ILE A 21 -23.77 -28.17 -47.26
N SER A 22 -23.76 -26.96 -47.81
CA SER A 22 -22.99 -25.85 -47.28
C SER A 22 -23.37 -25.70 -45.81
N GLN A 23 -22.37 -25.71 -44.93
CA GLN A 23 -22.58 -25.51 -43.50
C GLN A 23 -23.27 -24.16 -43.29
N SER A 24 -24.49 -24.18 -42.75
CA SER A 24 -25.30 -22.98 -42.64
C SER A 24 -24.77 -22.02 -41.57
N ILE A 25 -24.03 -22.49 -40.57
CA ILE A 25 -23.44 -21.65 -39.51
C ILE A 25 -21.93 -21.64 -39.66
N VAL A 26 -21.37 -20.44 -39.69
CA VAL A 26 -19.93 -20.20 -39.81
C VAL A 26 -19.47 -19.21 -38.75
N ILE A 27 -18.19 -19.27 -38.41
CA ILE A 27 -17.51 -18.17 -37.73
C ILE A 27 -17.29 -17.07 -38.77
N ASN A 28 -17.71 -15.84 -38.49
CA ASN A 28 -17.72 -14.74 -39.44
C ASN A 28 -16.68 -13.65 -39.16
N GLU A 29 -16.51 -13.29 -37.88
CA GLU A 29 -15.59 -12.25 -37.43
C GLU A 29 -15.09 -12.58 -36.02
N ILE A 30 -13.84 -12.24 -35.72
CA ILE A 30 -13.17 -12.53 -34.45
C ILE A 30 -12.39 -11.30 -34.00
N LEU A 31 -12.51 -10.93 -32.73
CA LEU A 31 -11.71 -9.88 -32.10
C LEU A 31 -11.10 -10.41 -30.80
N THR A 32 -9.76 -10.43 -30.71
CA THR A 32 -9.01 -11.03 -29.58
C THR A 32 -8.22 -10.01 -28.76
N SER A 33 -8.39 -8.72 -29.01
CA SER A 33 -7.75 -7.63 -28.27
C SER A 33 -8.61 -6.36 -28.38
N ASN A 34 -9.82 -6.44 -27.81
CA ASN A 34 -10.78 -5.35 -27.79
C ASN A 34 -10.48 -4.40 -26.63
N THR A 35 -10.25 -3.12 -26.92
CA THR A 35 -10.05 -2.11 -25.88
C THR A 35 -10.88 -0.85 -26.10
N THR A 36 -11.48 -0.65 -27.27
CA THR A 36 -12.28 0.54 -27.58
C THR A 36 -13.47 0.31 -28.50
N ILE A 37 -13.68 -0.90 -29.04
CA ILE A 37 -14.67 -1.10 -30.11
C ILE A 37 -16.09 -1.19 -29.56
N ASN A 38 -16.36 -2.19 -28.72
CA ASN A 38 -17.67 -2.44 -28.13
C ASN A 38 -17.52 -3.07 -26.75
N THR A 39 -18.36 -2.68 -25.79
CA THR A 39 -18.39 -3.25 -24.45
C THR A 39 -19.44 -4.33 -24.32
N ASP A 40 -19.23 -5.26 -23.41
CA ASP A 40 -20.27 -6.16 -22.91
C ASP A 40 -21.29 -5.41 -22.03
N GLU A 41 -22.29 -6.12 -21.53
CA GLU A 41 -23.34 -5.58 -20.66
C GLU A 41 -22.84 -5.08 -19.31
N ASP A 42 -21.60 -5.41 -18.92
CA ASP A 42 -20.96 -4.90 -17.71
C ASP A 42 -20.08 -3.66 -17.99
N GLY A 43 -20.12 -3.12 -19.22
CA GLY A 43 -19.28 -2.00 -19.64
C GLY A 43 -17.80 -2.36 -19.84
N SER A 44 -17.48 -3.65 -19.94
CA SER A 44 -16.10 -4.13 -20.13
C SER A 44 -15.82 -4.45 -21.60
N TYR A 45 -14.64 -4.07 -22.11
CA TYR A 45 -14.19 -4.54 -23.42
C TYR A 45 -13.72 -5.99 -23.32
N GLN A 46 -14.41 -6.89 -24.02
CA GLN A 46 -14.07 -8.32 -24.07
C GLN A 46 -13.74 -8.74 -25.49
N ASP A 47 -12.94 -9.80 -25.59
CA ASP A 47 -12.77 -10.55 -26.84
C ASP A 47 -14.11 -11.17 -27.24
N TRP A 48 -14.31 -11.42 -28.53
CA TRP A 48 -15.53 -12.05 -29.00
C TRP A 48 -15.34 -12.78 -30.32
N VAL A 49 -16.26 -13.72 -30.56
CA VAL A 49 -16.44 -14.43 -31.82
C VAL A 49 -17.86 -14.16 -32.30
N GLU A 50 -17.99 -13.80 -33.57
CA GLU A 50 -19.27 -13.67 -34.24
C GLU A 50 -19.56 -14.90 -35.10
N LEU A 51 -20.76 -15.45 -34.94
CA LEU A 51 -21.30 -16.49 -35.81
C LEU A 51 -22.32 -15.88 -36.77
N LYS A 52 -22.37 -16.40 -38.00
CA LYS A 52 -23.36 -16.02 -39.01
C LYS A 52 -24.12 -17.23 -39.54
N ASN A 53 -25.42 -17.08 -39.70
CA ASN A 53 -26.25 -18.04 -40.42
C ASN A 53 -26.39 -17.67 -41.91
N ASN A 54 -25.69 -18.40 -42.78
CA ASN A 54 -25.79 -18.31 -44.24
C ASN A 54 -27.01 -19.04 -44.81
N GLY A 55 -27.71 -19.84 -44.00
CA GLY A 55 -28.89 -20.59 -44.42
C GLY A 55 -30.15 -19.73 -44.57
N ALA A 56 -31.13 -20.28 -45.29
CA ALA A 56 -32.44 -19.65 -45.51
C ALA A 56 -33.43 -19.84 -44.35
N THR A 57 -33.07 -20.62 -43.33
CA THR A 57 -33.91 -20.93 -42.16
C THR A 57 -33.16 -20.69 -40.86
N ALA A 58 -33.88 -20.46 -39.75
CA ALA A 58 -33.28 -20.34 -38.43
C ALA A 58 -32.60 -21.65 -37.98
N VAL A 59 -31.46 -21.54 -37.30
CA VAL A 59 -30.71 -22.70 -36.77
C VAL A 59 -30.60 -22.55 -35.25
N ASN A 60 -31.03 -23.58 -34.53
CA ASN A 60 -30.88 -23.68 -33.09
C ASN A 60 -29.53 -24.33 -32.74
N LEU A 61 -28.75 -23.68 -31.88
CA LEU A 61 -27.40 -24.10 -31.49
C LEU A 61 -27.36 -24.93 -30.21
N THR A 62 -28.50 -25.34 -29.63
CA THR A 62 -28.51 -26.14 -28.39
C THR A 62 -27.57 -27.35 -28.51
N GLY A 63 -26.58 -27.42 -27.62
CA GLY A 63 -25.61 -28.52 -27.57
C GLY A 63 -24.45 -28.41 -28.56
N PHE A 64 -24.36 -27.36 -29.38
CA PHE A 64 -23.17 -27.09 -30.20
C PHE A 64 -22.01 -26.68 -29.28
N GLY A 65 -20.78 -26.95 -29.70
CA GLY A 65 -19.57 -26.57 -28.96
C GLY A 65 -18.84 -25.40 -29.60
N LEU A 66 -18.28 -24.51 -28.78
CA LEU A 66 -17.26 -23.52 -29.17
C LEU A 66 -16.00 -23.77 -28.35
N THR A 67 -14.84 -23.82 -29.00
CA THR A 67 -13.58 -24.12 -28.32
C THR A 67 -12.40 -23.41 -28.97
N ASP A 68 -11.45 -22.98 -28.13
CA ASP A 68 -10.09 -22.56 -28.49
C ASP A 68 -9.06 -23.71 -28.41
N ASP A 69 -9.51 -24.91 -28.05
CA ASP A 69 -8.71 -26.14 -27.95
C ASP A 69 -9.37 -27.27 -28.74
N ALA A 70 -8.71 -27.71 -29.82
CA ALA A 70 -9.20 -28.75 -30.70
C ALA A 70 -9.35 -30.13 -30.00
N LEU A 71 -8.66 -30.35 -28.88
CA LEU A 71 -8.78 -31.58 -28.08
C LEU A 71 -10.04 -31.58 -27.19
N LEU A 72 -10.69 -30.42 -27.03
CA LEU A 72 -11.87 -30.23 -26.19
C LEU A 72 -13.03 -29.64 -27.03
N PRO A 73 -13.67 -30.43 -27.92
CA PRO A 73 -14.69 -29.94 -28.86
C PRO A 73 -15.93 -29.31 -28.21
N TYR A 74 -16.12 -29.53 -26.91
CA TYR A 74 -17.23 -29.01 -26.09
C TYR A 74 -16.74 -28.19 -24.89
N LYS A 75 -15.58 -27.54 -25.01
CA LYS A 75 -15.02 -26.70 -23.93
C LYS A 75 -16.03 -25.68 -23.41
N TRP A 76 -16.79 -25.07 -24.32
CA TRP A 76 -18.00 -24.32 -24.02
C TRP A 76 -19.16 -24.79 -24.89
N ILE A 77 -20.35 -24.92 -24.31
CA ILE A 77 -21.55 -25.48 -24.98
C ILE A 77 -22.62 -24.40 -25.07
N PHE A 78 -23.20 -24.25 -26.27
CA PHE A 78 -24.28 -23.29 -26.51
C PHE A 78 -25.57 -23.69 -25.78
N PRO A 79 -26.25 -22.73 -25.12
CA PRO A 79 -27.57 -22.94 -24.57
C PRO A 79 -28.64 -22.97 -25.68
N ASN A 80 -29.91 -22.99 -25.31
CA ASN A 80 -31.01 -22.86 -26.26
C ASN A 80 -31.06 -21.47 -26.88
N VAL A 81 -30.29 -21.26 -27.95
CA VAL A 81 -30.22 -20.02 -28.74
C VAL A 81 -30.39 -20.36 -30.22
N SER A 82 -31.06 -19.48 -30.97
CA SER A 82 -31.26 -19.65 -32.41
C SER A 82 -30.78 -18.44 -33.19
N ILE A 83 -30.11 -18.69 -34.31
CA ILE A 83 -29.70 -17.64 -35.26
C ILE A 83 -30.67 -17.67 -36.45
N ALA A 84 -31.44 -16.61 -36.65
CA ALA A 84 -32.34 -16.51 -37.79
C ALA A 84 -31.58 -16.45 -39.13
N ALA A 85 -32.26 -16.71 -40.24
CA ALA A 85 -31.67 -16.69 -41.58
C ALA A 85 -30.99 -15.34 -41.87
N GLY A 86 -29.72 -15.37 -42.28
CA GLY A 86 -28.93 -14.17 -42.57
C GLY A 86 -28.53 -13.32 -41.36
N LYS A 87 -28.79 -13.78 -40.12
CA LYS A 87 -28.47 -13.05 -38.88
C LYS A 87 -27.16 -13.51 -38.27
N TYR A 88 -26.73 -12.73 -37.27
CA TYR A 88 -25.48 -12.86 -36.55
C TYR A 88 -25.74 -13.21 -35.08
N LEU A 89 -24.74 -13.78 -34.42
CA LEU A 89 -24.71 -14.00 -32.98
C LEU A 89 -23.31 -13.66 -32.47
N LEU A 90 -23.22 -12.64 -31.63
CA LEU A 90 -22.01 -12.31 -30.90
C LEU A 90 -21.87 -13.21 -29.66
N VAL A 91 -20.68 -13.78 -29.46
CA VAL A 91 -20.34 -14.55 -28.27
C VAL A 91 -19.10 -13.95 -27.65
N TRP A 92 -19.22 -13.43 -26.42
CA TRP A 92 -18.10 -12.87 -25.69
C TRP A 92 -17.19 -13.96 -25.16
N CYS A 93 -15.89 -13.86 -25.42
CA CYS A 93 -14.88 -14.77 -24.92
C CYS A 93 -14.21 -14.17 -23.68
N SER A 94 -14.92 -14.19 -22.55
CA SER A 94 -14.56 -13.38 -21.38
C SER A 94 -14.22 -14.19 -20.12
N ASP A 95 -14.29 -15.52 -20.16
CA ASP A 95 -14.16 -16.41 -18.99
C ASP A 95 -15.27 -16.24 -17.92
N LYS A 96 -16.41 -15.62 -18.28
CA LYS A 96 -17.56 -15.42 -17.35
C LYS A 96 -18.55 -16.58 -17.36
N ASN A 97 -18.50 -17.44 -18.38
CA ASN A 97 -19.34 -18.63 -18.54
C ASN A 97 -20.88 -18.39 -18.40
N ARG A 98 -21.40 -17.31 -19.02
CA ARG A 98 -22.84 -16.97 -18.99
C ARG A 98 -23.56 -17.65 -20.16
N THR A 99 -24.54 -18.49 -19.85
CA THR A 99 -25.27 -19.33 -20.81
C THR A 99 -26.80 -19.17 -20.73
N THR A 100 -27.28 -18.08 -20.12
CA THR A 100 -28.72 -17.81 -20.03
C THR A 100 -29.29 -17.47 -21.40
N SER A 101 -30.30 -18.21 -21.86
CA SER A 101 -30.99 -17.93 -23.13
C SER A 101 -31.64 -16.55 -23.10
N GLY A 102 -31.47 -15.77 -24.17
CA GLY A 102 -32.00 -14.40 -24.29
C GLY A 102 -31.13 -13.31 -23.67
N SER A 103 -30.01 -13.67 -23.03
CA SER A 103 -29.00 -12.73 -22.53
C SER A 103 -27.70 -12.82 -23.36
N PRO A 104 -26.81 -11.82 -23.30
CA PRO A 104 -25.47 -11.92 -23.90
C PRO A 104 -24.73 -13.18 -23.42
N LEU A 105 -24.09 -13.87 -24.35
CA LEU A 105 -23.43 -15.14 -24.08
C LEU A 105 -21.94 -14.93 -23.81
N HIS A 106 -21.43 -15.60 -22.77
CA HIS A 106 -20.02 -15.54 -22.41
C HIS A 106 -19.42 -16.95 -22.29
N THR A 107 -18.29 -17.19 -22.95
CA THR A 107 -17.56 -18.44 -22.81
C THR A 107 -16.84 -18.54 -21.45
N ASN A 108 -16.40 -19.74 -21.11
CA ASN A 108 -15.51 -20.04 -19.97
C ASN A 108 -14.03 -20.00 -20.37
N PHE A 109 -13.68 -19.20 -21.38
CA PHE A 109 -12.31 -18.97 -21.81
C PHE A 109 -12.17 -17.58 -22.42
N LYS A 110 -10.93 -17.14 -22.68
CA LYS A 110 -10.60 -15.94 -23.44
C LYS A 110 -9.80 -16.31 -24.70
N LEU A 111 -9.72 -15.40 -25.66
CA LEU A 111 -8.94 -15.63 -26.87
C LEU A 111 -7.51 -15.11 -26.70
N SER A 112 -6.56 -15.78 -27.34
CA SER A 112 -5.17 -15.33 -27.39
C SER A 112 -4.98 -14.32 -28.53
N SER A 113 -4.43 -13.15 -28.22
CA SER A 113 -4.00 -12.17 -29.24
C SER A 113 -2.70 -12.57 -29.96
N ALA A 114 -1.95 -13.55 -29.44
CA ALA A 114 -0.77 -14.10 -30.10
C ALA A 114 -1.12 -15.04 -31.27
N GLY A 115 -2.42 -15.23 -31.54
CA GLY A 115 -2.94 -16.20 -32.48
C GLY A 115 -3.41 -17.47 -31.78
N GLY A 116 -4.23 -18.24 -32.48
CA GLY A 116 -4.89 -19.43 -31.95
C GLY A 116 -5.86 -20.06 -32.94
N ILE A 117 -6.60 -21.04 -32.46
CA ILE A 117 -7.66 -21.72 -33.21
C ILE A 117 -8.98 -21.48 -32.52
N ILE A 118 -10.05 -21.26 -33.28
CA ILE A 118 -11.42 -21.23 -32.77
C ILE A 118 -12.21 -22.23 -33.61
N THR A 119 -12.85 -23.18 -32.95
CA THR A 119 -13.61 -24.24 -33.60
C THR A 119 -15.05 -24.27 -33.10
N LEU A 120 -15.98 -24.26 -34.05
CA LEU A 120 -17.40 -24.49 -33.86
C LEU A 120 -17.71 -25.96 -34.22
N THR A 121 -18.31 -26.69 -33.29
CA THR A 121 -18.75 -28.08 -33.48
C THR A 121 -20.27 -28.18 -33.38
N ASN A 122 -20.85 -29.16 -34.07
CA ASN A 122 -22.26 -29.50 -33.88
C ASN A 122 -22.46 -30.32 -32.59
N LYS A 123 -23.72 -30.64 -32.25
CA LYS A 123 -24.07 -31.46 -31.08
C LYS A 123 -23.52 -32.90 -31.05
N THR A 124 -22.95 -33.38 -32.15
CA THR A 124 -22.30 -34.70 -32.23
C THR A 124 -20.77 -34.60 -32.19
N GLY A 125 -20.23 -33.39 -32.07
CA GLY A 125 -18.80 -33.12 -31.92
C GLY A 125 -18.09 -33.05 -33.27
N THR A 126 -18.85 -33.09 -34.36
CA THR A 126 -18.33 -32.90 -35.72
C THR A 126 -18.00 -31.42 -35.90
N VAL A 127 -16.78 -31.15 -36.35
CA VAL A 127 -16.34 -29.79 -36.69
C VAL A 127 -17.22 -29.25 -37.81
N LEU A 128 -17.87 -28.12 -37.54
CA LEU A 128 -18.54 -27.32 -38.56
C LEU A 128 -17.48 -26.40 -39.14
N ASN A 129 -17.10 -25.36 -38.41
CA ASN A 129 -16.15 -24.38 -38.90
C ASN A 129 -14.99 -24.18 -37.93
N THR A 130 -13.79 -24.09 -38.49
CA THR A 130 -12.57 -23.72 -37.77
C THR A 130 -12.04 -22.43 -38.38
N ALA A 131 -11.60 -21.51 -37.52
CA ALA A 131 -10.85 -20.31 -37.88
C ALA A 131 -9.50 -20.34 -37.13
N THR A 132 -8.42 -20.13 -37.86
CA THR A 132 -7.08 -19.97 -37.26
C THR A 132 -6.73 -18.48 -37.29
N THR A 133 -6.65 -17.85 -36.13
CA THR A 133 -6.27 -16.45 -36.03
C THR A 133 -4.74 -16.32 -36.04
N PRO A 134 -4.17 -15.42 -36.87
CA PRO A 134 -2.78 -15.01 -36.73
C PRO A 134 -2.59 -14.19 -35.45
N ALA A 135 -1.36 -13.70 -35.21
CA ALA A 135 -1.16 -12.66 -34.21
C ALA A 135 -2.03 -11.43 -34.56
N MET A 136 -2.86 -11.03 -33.62
CA MET A 136 -3.89 -10.00 -33.81
C MET A 136 -3.42 -8.67 -33.26
N LEU A 137 -3.67 -7.60 -34.02
CA LEU A 137 -3.49 -6.24 -33.53
C LEU A 137 -4.69 -5.80 -32.68
N GLN A 138 -4.42 -4.90 -31.76
CA GLN A 138 -5.45 -4.28 -30.91
C GLN A 138 -6.51 -3.59 -31.75
N ASN A 139 -7.80 -3.81 -31.43
CA ASN A 139 -8.96 -3.23 -32.11
C ASN A 139 -9.04 -3.51 -33.63
N ILE A 140 -8.34 -4.55 -34.11
CA ILE A 140 -8.43 -5.06 -35.47
C ILE A 140 -9.08 -6.43 -35.41
N SER A 141 -10.13 -6.65 -36.18
CA SER A 141 -10.80 -7.95 -36.25
C SER A 141 -10.26 -8.80 -37.40
N TYR A 142 -10.50 -10.11 -37.30
CA TYR A 142 -10.23 -11.08 -38.35
C TYR A 142 -11.55 -11.65 -38.82
N GLY A 143 -11.97 -11.29 -40.03
CA GLY A 143 -13.30 -11.61 -40.55
C GLY A 143 -13.27 -12.15 -41.97
N ARG A 144 -14.40 -12.72 -42.42
CA ARG A 144 -14.55 -13.26 -43.78
C ARG A 144 -14.81 -12.19 -44.83
N ILE A 145 -14.15 -12.29 -45.98
CA ILE A 145 -14.45 -11.53 -47.20
C ILE A 145 -14.45 -12.44 -48.44
N PRO A 146 -15.58 -12.58 -49.18
CA PRO A 146 -16.90 -11.99 -48.92
C PRO A 146 -17.55 -12.41 -47.59
N ASN A 147 -18.35 -11.52 -47.00
CA ASN A 147 -19.00 -11.69 -45.70
C ASN A 147 -19.73 -13.05 -45.57
N GLY A 148 -19.35 -13.85 -44.57
CA GLY A 148 -19.90 -15.18 -44.30
C GLY A 148 -19.41 -16.33 -45.19
N THR A 149 -18.71 -16.09 -46.30
CA THR A 149 -18.37 -17.17 -47.24
C THR A 149 -16.90 -17.21 -47.66
N GLY A 150 -16.22 -16.07 -47.68
CA GLY A 150 -14.84 -16.00 -48.13
C GLY A 150 -13.80 -16.25 -47.06
N ASP A 151 -12.55 -16.00 -47.43
CA ASP A 151 -11.38 -16.21 -46.59
C ASP A 151 -11.32 -15.18 -45.45
N PHE A 152 -10.63 -15.54 -44.37
CA PHE A 152 -10.38 -14.59 -43.30
C PHE A 152 -9.27 -13.60 -43.66
N LYS A 153 -9.55 -12.33 -43.39
CA LYS A 153 -8.68 -11.17 -43.60
C LYS A 153 -8.81 -10.21 -42.42
N PHE A 154 -7.85 -9.31 -42.27
CA PHE A 154 -7.91 -8.29 -41.21
C PHE A 154 -8.82 -7.14 -41.62
N PHE A 155 -9.53 -6.58 -40.65
CA PHE A 155 -10.40 -5.43 -40.81
C PHE A 155 -10.06 -4.35 -39.78
N SER A 156 -9.79 -3.13 -40.26
CA SER A 156 -9.68 -1.95 -39.38
C SER A 156 -11.04 -1.38 -38.99
N ALA A 157 -12.07 -1.63 -39.81
CA ALA A 157 -13.46 -1.34 -39.48
C ALA A 157 -14.11 -2.63 -38.94
N VAL A 158 -14.20 -2.72 -37.61
CA VAL A 158 -14.76 -3.88 -36.90
C VAL A 158 -16.29 -3.78 -36.88
N THR A 159 -17.00 -4.88 -37.16
CA THR A 159 -18.44 -4.87 -37.46
C THR A 159 -19.28 -5.84 -36.61
N PRO A 160 -19.33 -5.67 -35.27
CA PRO A 160 -20.12 -6.57 -34.44
C PRO A 160 -21.60 -6.51 -34.83
N GLU A 161 -22.20 -7.69 -35.01
CA GLU A 161 -23.60 -7.93 -35.40
C GLU A 161 -24.00 -7.36 -36.78
N ALA A 162 -23.02 -7.06 -37.63
CA ALA A 162 -23.22 -6.45 -38.93
C ALA A 162 -22.38 -7.15 -40.03
N PRO A 163 -22.69 -6.94 -41.32
CA PRO A 163 -21.86 -7.47 -42.39
C PRO A 163 -20.44 -6.89 -42.37
N ASN A 164 -19.43 -7.77 -42.47
CA ASN A 164 -18.04 -7.35 -42.67
C ASN A 164 -17.92 -6.41 -43.88
N GLY A 165 -17.07 -5.40 -43.76
CA GLY A 165 -16.86 -4.38 -44.78
C GLY A 165 -16.29 -4.92 -46.10
N SER A 166 -16.17 -4.04 -47.11
CA SER A 166 -15.57 -4.38 -48.41
C SER A 166 -14.06 -4.12 -48.49
N VAL A 167 -13.46 -3.54 -47.45
CA VAL A 167 -12.02 -3.25 -47.36
C VAL A 167 -11.41 -4.15 -46.30
N ALA A 168 -10.50 -5.01 -46.70
CA ALA A 168 -9.81 -5.95 -45.82
C ALA A 168 -8.34 -6.10 -46.22
N PHE A 169 -7.52 -6.58 -45.29
CA PHE A 169 -6.08 -6.69 -45.46
C PHE A 169 -5.60 -8.13 -45.34
N THR A 170 -4.65 -8.52 -46.17
CA THR A 170 -4.15 -9.90 -46.24
C THR A 170 -3.24 -10.26 -45.08
N GLU A 171 -2.55 -9.26 -44.52
CA GLU A 171 -1.59 -9.41 -43.44
C GLU A 171 -1.56 -8.15 -42.59
N ALA A 172 -1.07 -8.26 -41.35
CA ALA A 172 -0.72 -7.14 -40.49
C ALA A 172 0.80 -7.10 -40.34
N LEU A 173 1.40 -5.95 -40.65
CA LEU A 173 2.86 -5.82 -40.70
C LEU A 173 3.47 -5.66 -39.31
N SER A 174 4.65 -6.26 -39.12
CA SER A 174 5.50 -5.96 -37.96
C SER A 174 6.35 -4.71 -38.23
N PRO A 175 6.72 -3.93 -37.19
CA PRO A 175 7.56 -2.75 -37.36
C PRO A 175 8.95 -3.07 -37.93
N PRO A 176 9.64 -2.09 -38.54
CA PRO A 176 11.01 -2.29 -39.02
C PRO A 176 11.99 -2.49 -37.87
N THR A 177 13.06 -3.25 -38.12
CA THR A 177 14.15 -3.46 -37.17
C THR A 177 15.17 -2.33 -37.28
N PHE A 178 15.51 -1.72 -36.15
CA PHE A 178 16.57 -0.72 -36.01
C PHE A 178 17.90 -1.42 -35.69
N SER A 179 19.01 -0.96 -36.27
CA SER A 179 20.34 -1.53 -35.98
C SER A 179 20.89 -1.18 -34.59
N ASN A 180 20.31 -0.17 -33.92
CA ASN A 180 20.76 0.35 -32.65
C ASN A 180 19.57 0.75 -31.77
N GLU A 181 19.72 0.61 -30.47
CA GLU A 181 18.72 1.07 -29.49
C GLU A 181 18.92 2.54 -29.13
N SER A 182 17.86 3.17 -28.59
CA SER A 182 17.90 4.55 -28.08
C SER A 182 18.98 4.71 -27.01
N GLY A 183 19.52 5.92 -26.87
CA GLY A 183 20.45 6.19 -25.77
C GLY A 183 21.23 7.50 -25.86
N LEU A 184 21.99 7.76 -24.80
CA LEU A 184 23.04 8.77 -24.76
C LEU A 184 24.38 8.14 -25.14
N LEU A 185 24.96 8.59 -26.24
CA LEU A 185 26.10 7.95 -26.90
C LEU A 185 27.24 8.94 -27.10
N THR A 186 28.48 8.44 -27.09
CA THR A 186 29.69 9.26 -27.25
C THR A 186 30.02 9.57 -28.70
N THR A 187 29.64 8.69 -29.63
CA THR A 187 29.98 8.80 -31.05
C THR A 187 28.76 8.60 -31.94
N GLY A 188 28.75 9.32 -33.06
CA GLY A 188 27.76 9.12 -34.11
C GLY A 188 27.95 7.79 -34.85
N PHE A 189 26.90 7.34 -35.53
CA PHE A 189 26.87 6.07 -36.28
C PHE A 189 25.86 6.13 -37.42
N ASN A 190 25.90 5.15 -38.33
CA ASN A 190 24.92 5.01 -39.40
C ASN A 190 23.83 4.02 -38.98
N LEU A 191 22.64 4.53 -38.65
CA LEU A 191 21.48 3.73 -38.30
C LEU A 191 20.91 3.05 -39.54
N THR A 192 20.84 1.72 -39.51
CA THR A 192 20.18 0.94 -40.55
C THR A 192 18.79 0.53 -40.10
N LEU A 193 17.79 0.76 -40.95
CA LEU A 193 16.44 0.22 -40.80
C LEU A 193 16.27 -0.97 -41.76
N SER A 194 15.69 -2.06 -41.28
CA SER A 194 15.55 -3.28 -42.09
C SER A 194 14.21 -3.99 -41.88
N THR A 195 13.82 -4.78 -42.87
CA THR A 195 12.62 -5.63 -42.83
C THR A 195 12.85 -6.88 -43.66
N THR A 196 12.25 -8.00 -43.25
CA THR A 196 12.23 -9.25 -44.03
C THR A 196 11.00 -9.33 -44.93
N VAL A 197 10.05 -8.39 -44.83
CA VAL A 197 8.80 -8.40 -45.60
C VAL A 197 9.07 -7.94 -47.04
N VAL A 198 9.00 -8.89 -47.97
CA VAL A 198 9.19 -8.63 -49.41
C VAL A 198 8.11 -7.68 -49.93
N GLY A 199 8.54 -6.65 -50.68
CA GLY A 199 7.66 -5.65 -51.31
C GLY A 199 7.12 -4.58 -50.36
N ALA A 200 7.57 -4.55 -49.10
CA ALA A 200 7.20 -3.50 -48.16
C ALA A 200 8.14 -2.28 -48.26
N THR A 201 7.64 -1.12 -47.87
CA THR A 201 8.40 0.15 -47.80
C THR A 201 8.49 0.60 -46.35
N ILE A 202 9.68 1.03 -45.92
CA ILE A 202 9.88 1.65 -44.60
C ILE A 202 9.68 3.16 -44.76
N LEU A 203 8.72 3.70 -44.01
CA LEU A 203 8.52 5.14 -43.83
C LEU A 203 9.18 5.58 -42.53
N TYR A 204 9.78 6.76 -42.52
CA TYR A 204 10.34 7.34 -41.30
C TYR A 204 10.21 8.86 -41.23
N THR A 205 10.34 9.42 -40.03
CA THR A 205 10.40 10.86 -39.74
C THR A 205 11.56 11.16 -38.80
N LEU A 206 12.05 12.40 -38.84
CA LEU A 206 13.17 12.89 -38.00
C LEU A 206 12.78 14.07 -37.08
N ASP A 207 11.50 14.42 -37.10
CA ASP A 207 10.90 15.61 -36.48
C ASP A 207 9.83 15.24 -35.45
N GLY A 208 9.77 13.96 -35.05
CA GLY A 208 8.81 13.45 -34.08
C GLY A 208 7.40 13.20 -34.62
N SER A 209 7.11 13.53 -35.88
CA SER A 209 5.81 13.30 -36.49
C SER A 209 5.53 11.84 -36.82
N GLU A 210 4.27 11.45 -36.90
CA GLU A 210 3.85 10.12 -37.29
C GLU A 210 4.19 9.84 -38.77
N PRO A 211 4.93 8.75 -39.10
CA PRO A 211 5.28 8.46 -40.48
C PRO A 211 4.05 8.00 -41.29
N GLN A 212 3.66 8.76 -42.30
CA GLN A 212 2.45 8.49 -43.09
C GLN A 212 2.67 8.75 -44.59
N LEU A 213 2.03 7.94 -45.44
CA LEU A 213 2.06 8.12 -46.90
C LEU A 213 1.53 9.50 -47.32
N SER A 214 0.48 9.97 -46.64
CA SER A 214 -0.11 11.30 -46.87
C SER A 214 0.84 12.46 -46.61
N ASN A 215 1.93 12.23 -45.86
CA ASN A 215 2.87 13.27 -45.43
C ASN A 215 4.23 13.21 -46.16
N LEU A 216 4.32 12.51 -47.30
CA LEU A 216 5.54 12.51 -48.13
C LEU A 216 5.83 13.89 -48.76
N GLY A 217 4.78 14.66 -49.06
CA GLY A 217 4.89 16.05 -49.52
C GLY A 217 5.21 17.06 -48.42
N GLY A 218 5.18 16.62 -47.16
CA GLY A 218 5.24 17.48 -45.98
C GLY A 218 3.90 18.13 -45.63
N THR A 219 3.74 18.42 -44.34
CA THR A 219 2.59 19.12 -43.79
C THR A 219 3.07 20.45 -43.24
N THR A 220 2.56 21.53 -43.81
CA THR A 220 2.82 22.90 -43.35
C THR A 220 1.75 23.32 -42.35
N TYR A 221 2.17 23.92 -41.25
CA TYR A 221 1.28 24.56 -40.27
C TYR A 221 1.72 25.99 -40.01
N ASN A 222 0.78 26.79 -39.50
CA ASN A 222 1.02 28.19 -39.21
C ASN A 222 1.28 28.39 -37.72
N TYR A 223 2.11 29.35 -37.34
CA TYR A 223 2.34 29.73 -35.94
C TYR A 223 2.66 31.21 -35.84
N LYS A 224 2.81 31.73 -34.61
CA LYS A 224 3.08 33.15 -34.37
C LYS A 224 3.98 33.33 -33.15
N ASN A 225 4.95 34.22 -33.28
CA ASN A 225 5.91 34.54 -32.21
C ASN A 225 5.61 35.85 -31.48
N GLN A 226 4.78 36.72 -32.05
CA GLN A 226 4.54 38.06 -31.53
C GLN A 226 3.05 38.35 -31.61
N TYR A 227 2.41 38.59 -30.46
CA TYR A 227 0.99 38.96 -30.37
C TYR A 227 0.86 40.37 -29.81
N GLN A 228 -0.29 41.02 -30.05
CA GLN A 228 -0.58 42.34 -29.50
C GLN A 228 -1.00 42.22 -28.02
N GLU A 229 -0.03 42.39 -27.13
CA GLU A 229 -0.20 42.25 -25.68
C GLU A 229 -0.88 43.50 -25.08
N ILE A 230 -0.41 44.70 -25.44
CA ILE A 230 -1.02 45.97 -25.00
C ILE A 230 -1.90 46.58 -26.09
N SER A 231 -2.98 47.20 -25.65
CA SER A 231 -4.04 47.79 -26.48
C SER A 231 -3.55 48.99 -27.29
N THR A 232 -2.60 49.77 -26.75
CA THR A 232 -2.00 50.91 -27.43
C THR A 232 -0.57 50.60 -27.87
N ALA A 233 -0.25 50.88 -29.15
CA ALA A 233 1.12 50.89 -29.69
C ALA A 233 1.77 49.55 -30.12
N GLN A 234 1.01 48.45 -30.20
CA GLN A 234 1.52 47.18 -30.72
C GLN A 234 0.70 46.68 -31.91
N ALA A 235 1.37 46.34 -33.00
CA ALA A 235 0.75 45.63 -34.11
C ALA A 235 0.93 44.13 -33.92
N SER A 236 -0.09 43.34 -34.23
CA SER A 236 0.05 41.89 -34.16
C SER A 236 1.10 41.41 -35.18
N GLY A 237 1.97 40.47 -34.77
CA GLY A 237 3.08 39.99 -35.60
C GLY A 237 2.64 39.22 -36.85
N PRO A 238 3.57 38.80 -37.72
CA PRO A 238 3.25 38.00 -38.90
C PRO A 238 2.83 36.57 -38.51
N LEU A 239 1.99 35.95 -39.36
CA LEU A 239 1.77 34.51 -39.34
C LEU A 239 2.95 33.83 -40.04
N LEU A 240 3.65 32.95 -39.33
CA LEU A 240 4.82 32.22 -39.79
C LEU A 240 4.44 30.78 -40.13
N THR A 241 5.25 30.11 -40.94
CA THR A 241 5.02 28.71 -41.34
C THR A 241 6.16 27.80 -40.92
N ASN A 242 5.82 26.57 -40.56
CA ASN A 242 6.80 25.50 -40.38
C ASN A 242 6.28 24.20 -41.01
N THR A 243 7.16 23.25 -41.28
CA THR A 243 6.81 22.01 -41.99
C THR A 243 7.45 20.80 -41.35
N PHE A 244 6.72 19.71 -41.20
CA PHE A 244 7.22 18.39 -40.85
C PHE A 244 6.90 17.39 -41.97
N LYS A 245 7.68 16.33 -42.14
CA LYS A 245 7.49 15.42 -43.29
C LYS A 245 7.94 13.99 -43.07
N THR A 246 7.29 13.08 -43.79
CA THR A 246 7.66 11.67 -43.90
C THR A 246 8.63 11.44 -45.05
N PHE A 247 9.54 10.51 -44.86
CA PHE A 247 10.53 10.06 -45.83
C PHE A 247 10.38 8.56 -46.09
N GLN A 248 10.81 8.13 -47.28
CA GLN A 248 11.01 6.71 -47.58
C GLN A 248 12.47 6.34 -47.32
N TYR A 249 12.70 5.25 -46.58
CA TYR A 249 14.04 4.80 -46.26
C TYR A 249 14.68 4.11 -47.47
N VAL A 250 15.82 4.64 -47.92
CA VAL A 250 16.59 4.13 -49.08
C VAL A 250 18.07 3.88 -48.76
N ALA A 251 18.58 4.45 -47.66
CA ALA A 251 19.97 4.33 -47.23
C ALA A 251 20.08 4.57 -45.71
N PRO A 252 21.15 4.08 -45.05
CA PRO A 252 21.39 4.31 -43.63
C PRO A 252 21.34 5.80 -43.24
N LEU A 253 20.80 6.08 -42.05
CA LEU A 253 20.66 7.43 -41.51
C LEU A 253 21.88 7.78 -40.66
N ALA A 254 22.56 8.89 -40.97
CA ALA A 254 23.66 9.37 -40.16
C ALA A 254 23.13 9.97 -38.84
N ILE A 255 23.36 9.28 -37.73
CA ILE A 255 23.09 9.76 -36.38
C ILE A 255 24.35 10.45 -35.88
N ALA A 256 24.27 11.75 -35.62
CA ALA A 256 25.37 12.60 -35.19
C ALA A 256 24.89 13.65 -34.19
N ASP A 257 25.82 14.38 -33.58
CA ASP A 257 25.49 15.55 -32.76
C ASP A 257 24.84 16.63 -33.64
N ARG A 258 23.61 16.99 -33.29
CA ARG A 258 22.78 17.96 -34.02
C ARG A 258 22.77 19.33 -33.38
N SER A 259 23.54 19.55 -32.31
CA SER A 259 23.49 20.77 -31.50
C SER A 259 23.80 22.02 -32.32
N ALA A 260 24.66 21.93 -33.34
CA ALA A 260 24.99 23.04 -34.23
C ALA A 260 23.88 23.41 -35.24
N LEU A 261 22.87 22.55 -35.43
CA LEU A 261 21.78 22.81 -36.38
C LEU A 261 20.83 23.89 -35.84
N PRO A 262 20.20 24.70 -36.72
CA PRO A 262 19.23 25.73 -36.32
C PRO A 262 18.10 25.17 -35.46
N ASN A 263 17.62 25.99 -34.51
CA ASN A 263 16.46 25.69 -33.68
C ASN A 263 15.19 25.76 -34.54
N LYS A 264 14.32 24.76 -34.39
CA LYS A 264 13.05 24.67 -35.13
C LYS A 264 11.86 24.91 -34.22
N ILE A 265 11.66 24.09 -33.19
CA ILE A 265 10.52 24.21 -32.27
C ILE A 265 10.82 25.15 -31.11
N ALA A 266 12.07 25.21 -30.65
CA ALA A 266 12.49 26.16 -29.63
C ALA A 266 12.42 27.62 -30.13
N SER A 267 12.36 27.82 -31.45
CA SER A 267 12.14 29.10 -32.13
C SER A 267 10.68 29.57 -32.13
N ILE A 268 9.75 28.82 -31.53
CA ILE A 268 8.32 29.13 -31.49
C ILE A 268 7.94 29.67 -30.10
N SER A 269 7.24 30.81 -30.07
CA SER A 269 6.70 31.36 -28.82
C SER A 269 5.55 30.50 -28.29
N THR A 270 5.58 30.26 -26.99
CA THR A 270 4.52 29.58 -26.21
C THR A 270 3.71 30.58 -25.37
N THR A 271 3.95 31.88 -25.52
CA THR A 271 3.24 32.96 -24.80
C THR A 271 2.55 33.92 -25.76
N TYR A 272 1.69 34.79 -25.25
CA TYR A 272 1.11 35.90 -26.03
C TYR A 272 2.01 37.14 -26.05
N SER A 273 3.24 37.06 -25.56
CA SER A 273 4.10 38.24 -25.41
C SER A 273 4.39 38.90 -26.75
N PHE A 274 4.42 40.24 -26.76
CA PHE A 274 4.80 40.98 -27.96
C PHE A 274 6.29 40.80 -28.32
N ASN A 275 7.15 40.66 -27.31
CA ASN A 275 8.57 40.38 -27.49
C ASN A 275 9.00 39.21 -26.58
N PRO A 276 8.93 37.95 -27.05
CA PRO A 276 9.30 36.79 -26.24
C PRO A 276 10.83 36.68 -26.10
N THR A 277 11.40 37.27 -25.05
CA THR A 277 12.86 37.34 -24.79
C THR A 277 13.55 36.00 -24.47
N TYR A 278 12.80 34.90 -24.39
CA TYR A 278 13.30 33.57 -24.06
C TYR A 278 13.52 32.67 -25.28
N ILE A 279 13.17 33.12 -26.49
CA ILE A 279 13.48 32.36 -27.70
C ILE A 279 15.02 32.33 -27.85
N PRO A 280 15.66 31.15 -27.89
CA PRO A 280 17.10 31.05 -27.93
C PRO A 280 17.68 31.54 -29.26
N GLU A 281 18.57 32.53 -29.18
CA GLU A 281 19.27 33.12 -30.34
C GLU A 281 20.34 32.18 -30.91
N SER A 282 20.85 31.26 -30.08
CA SER A 282 21.88 30.29 -30.46
C SER A 282 21.30 28.87 -30.51
N PRO A 283 21.86 27.97 -31.35
CA PRO A 283 21.49 26.57 -31.35
C PRO A 283 21.58 25.92 -29.97
N ILE A 284 20.52 25.22 -29.56
CA ILE A 284 20.48 24.42 -28.32
C ILE A 284 20.90 22.97 -28.57
N PHE A 285 21.17 22.21 -27.50
CA PHE A 285 21.46 20.79 -27.59
C PHE A 285 20.29 20.01 -28.22
N LYS A 286 20.61 19.07 -29.11
CA LYS A 286 19.61 18.30 -29.88
C LYS A 286 19.95 16.82 -29.99
N GLY A 287 18.95 15.99 -29.77
CA GLY A 287 18.92 14.59 -30.16
C GLY A 287 18.35 14.37 -31.57
N THR A 288 18.47 13.13 -32.03
CA THR A 288 17.80 12.63 -33.24
C THR A 288 16.69 11.68 -32.83
N VAL A 289 15.44 12.07 -33.06
CA VAL A 289 14.28 11.18 -32.97
C VAL A 289 14.10 10.51 -34.32
N VAL A 290 14.02 9.19 -34.37
CA VAL A 290 13.68 8.43 -35.57
C VAL A 290 12.42 7.63 -35.27
N ARG A 291 11.30 8.02 -35.90
CA ARG A 291 10.07 7.22 -35.88
C ARG A 291 9.96 6.50 -37.21
N ALA A 292 9.71 5.19 -37.19
CA ALA A 292 9.59 4.42 -38.42
C ALA A 292 8.47 3.37 -38.35
N LYS A 293 7.82 3.15 -39.49
CA LYS A 293 6.85 2.07 -39.68
C LYS A 293 6.94 1.48 -41.08
N LEU A 294 6.39 0.28 -41.20
CA LEU A 294 6.36 -0.49 -42.43
C LEU A 294 4.98 -0.40 -43.08
N ILE A 295 4.97 -0.20 -44.39
CA ILE A 295 3.75 -0.16 -45.21
C ILE A 295 3.87 -1.15 -46.37
N LYS A 296 2.74 -1.68 -46.83
CA LYS A 296 2.66 -2.54 -48.02
C LYS A 296 1.24 -2.52 -48.57
N ALA A 297 1.11 -2.42 -49.90
CA ALA A 297 -0.21 -2.45 -50.53
C ALA A 297 -0.97 -3.74 -50.17
N GLY A 298 -2.21 -3.60 -49.71
CA GLY A 298 -3.06 -4.73 -49.30
C GLY A 298 -2.80 -5.26 -47.88
N ALA A 299 -1.87 -4.69 -47.13
CA ALA A 299 -1.58 -5.03 -45.74
C ALA A 299 -2.00 -3.91 -44.77
N LEU A 300 -2.25 -4.25 -43.50
CA LEU A 300 -2.30 -3.26 -42.43
C LEU A 300 -0.88 -2.79 -42.13
N ASP A 301 -0.70 -1.48 -42.10
CA ASP A 301 0.54 -0.84 -41.68
C ASP A 301 1.01 -1.38 -40.31
N SER A 302 2.32 -1.42 -40.11
CA SER A 302 2.85 -1.73 -38.80
C SER A 302 2.56 -0.61 -37.81
N LYS A 303 2.67 -0.92 -36.51
CA LYS A 303 2.87 0.12 -35.50
C LYS A 303 4.15 0.91 -35.79
N THR A 304 4.17 2.15 -35.30
CA THR A 304 5.35 3.01 -35.36
C THR A 304 6.27 2.69 -34.21
N GLU A 305 7.54 2.42 -34.52
CA GLU A 305 8.61 2.30 -33.55
C GLU A 305 9.36 3.62 -33.47
N THR A 306 9.62 4.08 -32.25
CA THR A 306 10.36 5.31 -31.97
C THR A 306 11.69 4.97 -31.32
N ARG A 307 12.78 5.55 -31.82
CA ARG A 307 14.10 5.51 -31.20
C ARG A 307 14.69 6.91 -31.13
N THR A 308 15.31 7.23 -29.99
CA THR A 308 15.86 8.57 -29.74
C THR A 308 17.34 8.48 -29.36
N TYR A 309 18.16 9.25 -30.05
CA TYR A 309 19.62 9.23 -29.90
C TYR A 309 20.16 10.59 -29.53
N TYR A 310 20.94 10.66 -28.47
CA TYR A 310 21.63 11.88 -28.03
C TYR A 310 23.12 11.66 -28.15
N ILE A 311 23.78 12.40 -29.04
CA ILE A 311 25.23 12.28 -29.26
C ILE A 311 25.92 13.41 -28.52
N SER A 312 26.83 13.06 -27.60
CA SER A 312 27.63 14.03 -26.84
C SER A 312 28.96 13.37 -26.46
N PRO A 313 30.09 14.09 -26.47
CA PRO A 313 31.37 13.54 -26.00
C PRO A 313 31.32 12.97 -24.57
N LEU A 314 30.37 13.43 -23.74
CA LEU A 314 30.15 12.96 -22.38
C LEU A 314 29.36 11.63 -22.32
N GLY A 315 28.67 11.23 -23.39
CA GLY A 315 27.83 10.04 -23.42
C GLY A 315 26.81 10.05 -22.27
N THR A 316 26.75 8.98 -21.49
CA THR A 316 25.78 8.81 -20.39
C THR A 316 25.97 9.79 -19.23
N SER A 317 27.13 10.44 -19.09
CA SER A 317 27.36 11.46 -18.05
C SER A 317 26.91 12.87 -18.47
N ARG A 318 26.32 13.04 -19.66
CA ARG A 318 25.85 14.34 -20.15
C ARG A 318 24.76 14.96 -19.26
N PHE A 319 23.91 14.13 -18.66
CA PHE A 319 22.87 14.55 -17.72
C PHE A 319 22.94 13.67 -16.49
N SER A 320 22.88 14.30 -15.31
CA SER A 320 22.76 13.59 -14.03
C SER A 320 21.31 13.18 -13.74
N LEU A 321 20.36 13.95 -14.29
CA LEU A 321 18.93 13.66 -14.22
C LEU A 321 18.48 12.66 -15.31
N PRO A 322 17.41 11.89 -15.05
CA PRO A 322 16.71 11.14 -16.10
C PRO A 322 16.26 12.05 -17.26
N VAL A 323 16.27 11.51 -18.47
CA VAL A 323 15.83 12.20 -19.67
C VAL A 323 14.42 11.74 -20.05
N LEU A 324 13.49 12.69 -20.20
CA LEU A 324 12.15 12.43 -20.73
C LEU A 324 12.02 13.09 -22.10
N SER A 325 11.78 12.30 -23.14
CA SER A 325 11.61 12.79 -24.51
C SER A 325 10.18 12.58 -24.99
N LEU A 326 9.56 13.65 -25.49
CA LEU A 326 8.25 13.60 -26.15
C LEU A 326 8.43 13.71 -27.66
N SER A 327 7.83 12.80 -28.41
CA SER A 327 7.81 12.84 -29.88
C SER A 327 6.37 12.96 -30.39
N ILE A 328 6.07 14.04 -31.10
CA ILE A 328 4.71 14.43 -31.48
C ILE A 328 4.72 15.22 -32.80
N ASP A 329 3.64 15.14 -33.58
CA ASP A 329 3.42 16.04 -34.72
C ASP A 329 3.45 17.51 -34.24
N GLU A 330 4.37 18.30 -34.77
CA GLU A 330 4.63 19.66 -34.28
C GLU A 330 3.37 20.55 -34.29
N ASN A 331 2.49 20.39 -35.28
CA ASN A 331 1.25 21.16 -35.39
C ASN A 331 0.30 20.93 -34.22
N LYS A 332 0.31 19.76 -33.58
CA LYS A 332 -0.53 19.48 -32.40
C LYS A 332 -0.16 20.38 -31.21
N LEU A 333 1.10 20.82 -31.13
CA LEU A 333 1.58 21.74 -30.09
C LEU A 333 1.52 23.20 -30.56
N PHE A 334 1.91 23.47 -31.81
CA PHE A 334 2.31 24.81 -32.24
C PHE A 334 1.44 25.44 -33.34
N ASP A 335 0.47 24.72 -33.90
CA ASP A 335 -0.44 25.30 -34.89
C ASP A 335 -1.23 26.49 -34.31
N TYR A 336 -1.33 27.56 -35.08
CA TYR A 336 -2.01 28.78 -34.70
C TYR A 336 -3.48 28.52 -34.31
N ASN A 337 -4.19 27.66 -35.05
CA ASN A 337 -5.61 27.40 -34.80
C ASN A 337 -5.83 26.31 -33.74
N THR A 338 -4.98 25.28 -33.74
CA THR A 338 -5.26 24.02 -33.02
C THR A 338 -4.18 23.57 -32.04
N GLY A 339 -3.01 24.21 -32.07
CA GLY A 339 -1.87 23.90 -31.21
C GLY A 339 -2.16 24.20 -29.75
N ILE A 340 -1.86 23.23 -28.88
CA ILE A 340 -2.19 23.32 -27.45
C ILE A 340 -1.18 24.10 -26.61
N SER A 341 -0.01 24.47 -27.15
CA SER A 341 1.09 25.08 -26.38
C SER A 341 1.32 26.56 -26.70
N VAL A 342 0.51 27.15 -27.57
CA VAL A 342 0.65 28.53 -28.07
C VAL A 342 -0.53 29.41 -27.66
N ALA A 343 -0.37 30.73 -27.69
CA ALA A 343 -1.49 31.64 -27.47
C ALA A 343 -2.54 31.51 -28.60
N GLY A 344 -2.04 31.50 -29.85
CA GLY A 344 -2.79 31.09 -31.03
C GLY A 344 -4.03 31.93 -31.31
N LYS A 345 -4.97 31.31 -32.03
CA LYS A 345 -6.21 31.93 -32.51
C LYS A 345 -7.10 32.43 -31.37
N ASP A 346 -7.19 31.71 -30.26
CA ASP A 346 -8.07 32.11 -29.16
C ASP A 346 -7.65 33.46 -28.57
N PHE A 347 -6.33 33.74 -28.51
CA PHE A 347 -5.83 35.04 -28.07
C PHE A 347 -6.15 36.16 -29.05
N GLU A 348 -6.03 35.91 -30.35
CA GLU A 348 -6.37 36.92 -31.37
C GLU A 348 -7.88 37.22 -31.40
N ASP A 349 -8.71 36.19 -31.21
CA ASP A 349 -10.17 36.35 -31.10
C ASP A 349 -10.54 37.14 -29.84
N TRP A 350 -9.89 36.83 -28.71
CA TRP A 350 -10.02 37.61 -27.47
C TRP A 350 -9.55 39.05 -27.66
N ARG A 351 -8.41 39.27 -28.36
CA ARG A 351 -7.87 40.61 -28.64
C ARG A 351 -8.77 41.44 -29.52
N THR A 352 -9.34 40.82 -30.55
CA THR A 352 -10.34 41.45 -31.43
C THR A 352 -11.58 41.87 -30.63
N SER A 353 -11.99 41.05 -29.66
CA SER A 353 -13.14 41.33 -28.80
C SER A 353 -12.85 42.35 -27.70
N ASN A 354 -11.58 42.56 -27.35
CA ASN A 354 -11.14 43.42 -26.25
C ASN A 354 -10.06 44.43 -26.69
N PRO A 355 -10.32 45.30 -27.69
CA PRO A 355 -9.29 46.10 -28.35
C PRO A 355 -8.66 47.19 -27.46
N SER A 356 -9.32 47.55 -26.36
CA SER A 356 -8.90 48.63 -25.44
C SER A 356 -8.40 48.14 -24.08
N VAL A 357 -8.24 46.82 -23.92
CA VAL A 357 -7.83 46.21 -22.64
C VAL A 357 -6.44 45.61 -22.82
N ASP A 358 -5.51 45.84 -21.91
CA ASP A 358 -4.21 45.19 -21.96
C ASP A 358 -4.31 43.72 -21.51
N ALA A 359 -3.54 42.82 -22.13
CA ALA A 359 -3.53 41.42 -21.77
C ALA A 359 -2.93 41.18 -20.39
N THR A 360 -3.71 40.51 -19.54
CA THR A 360 -3.31 40.04 -18.20
C THR A 360 -3.29 38.52 -18.18
N TYR A 361 -2.88 37.93 -17.05
CA TYR A 361 -2.79 36.49 -16.83
C TYR A 361 -4.16 35.79 -16.70
N GLU A 362 -5.24 36.37 -17.24
CA GLU A 362 -6.61 35.87 -17.14
C GLU A 362 -6.79 34.51 -17.84
N GLU A 363 -7.47 33.59 -17.14
CA GLU A 363 -7.78 32.28 -17.71
C GLU A 363 -8.71 32.39 -18.92
N GLY A 364 -8.40 31.65 -19.99
CA GLY A 364 -9.30 31.44 -21.13
C GLY A 364 -9.03 32.28 -22.37
N ASN A 365 -8.01 33.14 -22.37
CA ASN A 365 -7.68 34.01 -23.50
C ASN A 365 -6.72 33.40 -24.54
N ALA A 366 -6.49 32.08 -24.56
CA ALA A 366 -5.45 31.47 -25.39
C ALA A 366 -5.67 29.97 -25.63
N ASN A 367 -5.10 29.41 -26.72
CA ASN A 367 -5.29 28.00 -27.06
C ASN A 367 -4.81 27.07 -25.93
N TYR A 368 -3.75 27.43 -25.21
CA TYR A 368 -3.24 26.61 -24.09
C TYR A 368 -4.20 26.52 -22.90
N PHE A 369 -5.26 27.35 -22.83
CA PHE A 369 -6.34 27.21 -21.84
C PHE A 369 -7.43 26.22 -22.24
N ARG A 370 -7.37 25.63 -23.44
CA ARG A 370 -8.33 24.60 -23.85
C ARG A 370 -8.24 23.38 -22.92
N LYS A 371 -9.39 22.83 -22.52
CA LYS A 371 -9.54 21.78 -21.49
C LYS A 371 -10.41 20.64 -22.02
N GLY A 372 -10.28 19.45 -21.44
CA GLY A 372 -11.09 18.28 -21.82
C GLY A 372 -10.39 17.33 -22.78
N ARG A 373 -11.12 16.31 -23.22
CA ARG A 373 -10.60 15.15 -23.96
C ARG A 373 -10.26 15.47 -25.42
N ASP A 374 -10.92 16.46 -26.01
CA ASP A 374 -10.71 16.91 -27.40
C ASP A 374 -9.34 17.57 -27.62
N TYR A 375 -8.72 18.03 -26.54
CA TYR A 375 -7.40 18.67 -26.54
C TYR A 375 -6.29 17.75 -26.03
N GLU A 376 -6.58 16.47 -25.79
CA GLU A 376 -5.55 15.45 -25.60
C GLU A 376 -4.92 15.10 -26.95
N LYS A 377 -3.58 15.19 -27.02
CA LYS A 377 -2.82 14.94 -28.24
C LYS A 377 -1.96 13.71 -28.07
N VAL A 378 -2.00 12.80 -29.04
CA VAL A 378 -1.17 11.58 -29.02
C VAL A 378 0.28 11.95 -29.29
N ALA A 379 1.16 11.47 -28.42
CA ALA A 379 2.61 11.58 -28.49
C ALA A 379 3.24 10.21 -28.15
N ASN A 380 4.53 10.04 -28.45
CA ASN A 380 5.36 8.98 -27.88
C ASN A 380 6.20 9.56 -26.73
N ILE A 381 6.30 8.82 -25.62
CA ILE A 381 7.24 9.10 -24.54
C ILE A 381 8.40 8.10 -24.59
N SER A 382 9.61 8.61 -24.45
CA SER A 382 10.83 7.85 -24.18
C SER A 382 11.44 8.35 -22.87
N TYR A 383 11.71 7.44 -21.93
CA TYR A 383 12.30 7.76 -20.63
C TYR A 383 13.63 7.03 -20.45
N LEU A 384 14.71 7.79 -20.30
CA LEU A 384 16.06 7.27 -20.19
C LEU A 384 16.61 7.52 -18.78
N VAL A 385 17.22 6.49 -18.19
CA VAL A 385 17.92 6.59 -16.90
C VAL A 385 19.36 6.15 -17.10
N ASN A 386 20.31 6.98 -16.64
CA ASN A 386 21.74 6.78 -16.88
C ASN A 386 22.07 6.56 -18.37
N GLY A 387 21.34 7.24 -19.25
CA GLY A 387 21.52 7.17 -20.69
C GLY A 387 20.91 5.95 -21.40
N VAL A 388 20.22 5.06 -20.68
CA VAL A 388 19.55 3.87 -21.25
C VAL A 388 18.04 4.06 -21.23
N GLU A 389 17.38 3.78 -22.34
CA GLU A 389 15.91 3.81 -22.45
C GLU A 389 15.26 2.69 -21.61
N THR A 390 14.36 3.07 -20.72
CA THR A 390 13.68 2.17 -19.76
C THR A 390 12.17 2.11 -19.97
N LEU A 391 11.59 3.12 -20.62
CA LEU A 391 10.20 3.15 -21.03
C LEU A 391 10.10 3.80 -22.41
N ASN A 392 9.36 3.16 -23.31
CA ASN A 392 8.97 3.71 -24.59
C ASN A 392 7.55 3.24 -24.92
N GLN A 393 6.63 4.19 -25.11
CA GLN A 393 5.26 3.93 -25.51
C GLN A 393 4.54 5.20 -25.97
N ASP A 394 3.43 5.02 -26.66
CA ASP A 394 2.52 6.13 -26.95
C ASP A 394 1.66 6.48 -25.73
N ILE A 395 1.39 7.78 -25.58
CA ILE A 395 0.61 8.40 -24.52
C ILE A 395 -0.22 9.55 -25.09
N GLY A 396 -1.25 9.96 -24.35
CA GLY A 396 -1.90 11.26 -24.55
C GLY A 396 -1.21 12.32 -23.72
N ILE A 397 -1.09 13.53 -24.24
CA ILE A 397 -0.64 14.70 -23.49
C ILE A 397 -1.69 15.82 -23.52
N ARG A 398 -1.86 16.50 -22.39
CA ARG A 398 -2.66 17.73 -22.27
C ARG A 398 -1.90 18.77 -21.48
N VAL A 399 -2.03 20.04 -21.84
CA VAL A 399 -1.49 21.13 -21.01
C VAL A 399 -2.14 21.07 -19.62
N HIS A 400 -1.31 21.18 -18.58
CA HIS A 400 -1.67 21.09 -17.18
C HIS A 400 -1.52 22.45 -16.47
N GLY A 401 -2.26 22.66 -15.38
CA GLY A 401 -2.24 23.87 -14.56
C GLY A 401 -3.47 24.76 -14.73
N GLY A 402 -3.49 25.89 -14.02
CA GLY A 402 -4.42 27.02 -14.18
C GLY A 402 -3.71 28.19 -14.86
N ILE A 403 -3.44 29.27 -14.11
CA ILE A 403 -2.65 30.43 -14.56
C ILE A 403 -1.25 30.04 -15.03
N SER A 404 -0.64 29.00 -14.43
CA SER A 404 0.68 28.47 -14.83
C SER A 404 0.74 27.96 -16.27
N ARG A 405 -0.39 27.88 -17.00
CA ARG A 405 -0.38 27.64 -18.45
C ARG A 405 0.19 28.81 -19.25
N THR A 406 0.19 30.01 -18.69
CA THR A 406 0.74 31.22 -19.33
C THR A 406 2.27 31.25 -19.32
N THR A 407 2.93 30.45 -18.48
CA THR A 407 4.40 30.42 -18.35
C THR A 407 5.07 29.96 -19.65
N ARG A 408 6.32 30.38 -19.84
CA ARG A 408 7.11 30.09 -21.05
C ARG A 408 7.28 28.59 -21.27
N SER A 409 7.65 27.84 -20.23
CA SER A 409 7.64 26.37 -20.26
C SER A 409 6.24 25.85 -19.90
N LYS A 410 5.72 24.87 -20.63
CA LYS A 410 4.37 24.29 -20.38
C LYS A 410 4.47 23.01 -19.56
N SER A 411 3.59 22.88 -18.59
CA SER A 411 3.33 21.62 -17.89
C SER A 411 2.40 20.73 -18.72
N TYR A 412 2.57 19.41 -18.66
CA TYR A 412 1.72 18.45 -19.36
C TYR A 412 1.25 17.33 -18.43
N THR A 413 -0.02 16.96 -18.46
CA THR A 413 -0.45 15.66 -17.93
C THR A 413 -0.25 14.61 -19.01
N LEU A 414 0.41 13.51 -18.63
CA LEU A 414 0.71 12.35 -19.45
C LEU A 414 -0.34 11.27 -19.14
N TYR A 415 -0.98 10.71 -20.16
CA TYR A 415 -2.05 9.72 -20.03
C TYR A 415 -1.68 8.43 -20.76
N ALA A 416 -1.58 7.33 -20.01
CA ALA A 416 -1.52 6.00 -20.59
C ALA A 416 -2.95 5.49 -20.81
N ARG A 417 -3.27 5.09 -22.04
CA ARG A 417 -4.60 4.63 -22.40
C ARG A 417 -4.53 3.50 -23.41
N ALA A 418 -5.47 2.58 -23.30
CA ALA A 418 -5.54 1.44 -24.21
C ALA A 418 -5.74 1.88 -25.67
N GLU A 419 -6.40 3.01 -25.92
CA GLU A 419 -6.56 3.61 -27.27
C GLU A 419 -5.23 4.00 -27.93
N TYR A 420 -4.18 4.25 -27.15
CA TYR A 420 -2.85 4.61 -27.66
C TYR A 420 -1.88 3.43 -27.64
N GLY A 421 -2.29 2.28 -27.10
CA GLY A 421 -1.45 1.11 -26.92
C GLY A 421 -1.48 0.64 -25.47
N LYS A 422 -0.40 0.90 -24.72
CA LYS A 422 -0.32 0.47 -23.31
C LYS A 422 -1.13 1.44 -22.44
N ASP A 423 -2.07 0.88 -21.68
CA ASP A 423 -2.95 1.61 -20.76
C ASP A 423 -2.31 2.00 -19.43
N LYS A 424 -1.05 1.61 -19.22
CA LYS A 424 -0.24 2.01 -18.06
C LYS A 424 1.19 2.33 -18.49
N MET A 425 1.81 3.32 -17.84
CA MET A 425 3.26 3.52 -17.82
C MET A 425 3.85 2.62 -16.75
N LYS A 426 4.65 1.62 -17.16
CA LYS A 426 5.26 0.66 -16.24
C LYS A 426 6.73 0.99 -16.00
N TYR A 427 6.99 1.80 -14.99
CA TYR A 427 8.33 2.13 -14.50
C TYR A 427 8.24 2.67 -13.07
N ASN A 428 9.28 2.45 -12.24
CA ASN A 428 9.34 3.07 -10.91
C ASN A 428 9.93 4.49 -10.99
N PHE A 429 9.08 5.47 -11.30
CA PHE A 429 9.52 6.86 -11.46
C PHE A 429 9.93 7.53 -10.15
N PHE A 430 9.46 7.02 -9.01
CA PHE A 430 9.61 7.65 -7.71
C PHE A 430 10.25 6.67 -6.73
N SER A 431 11.49 6.93 -6.33
CA SER A 431 12.25 6.03 -5.45
C SER A 431 11.56 5.76 -4.10
N ASN A 432 10.67 6.66 -3.65
CA ASN A 432 9.89 6.51 -2.43
C ASN A 432 8.63 5.65 -2.59
N LEU A 433 8.30 5.18 -3.80
CA LEU A 433 7.16 4.31 -4.07
C LEU A 433 7.64 2.90 -4.44
N THR A 434 6.82 1.91 -4.10
CA THR A 434 7.06 0.50 -4.49
C THR A 434 6.32 0.15 -5.79
N GLU A 435 5.33 0.97 -6.11
CA GLU A 435 4.48 0.93 -7.28
C GLU A 435 5.22 1.46 -8.49
N ASN A 436 5.19 0.67 -9.54
CA ASN A 436 5.85 0.97 -10.79
C ASN A 436 4.86 1.09 -11.95
N THR A 437 3.58 1.36 -11.68
CA THR A 437 2.52 1.33 -12.70
C THR A 437 1.61 2.55 -12.51
N PHE A 438 1.52 3.37 -13.56
CA PHE A 438 0.83 4.67 -13.53
C PHE A 438 -0.11 4.83 -14.73
N ASP A 439 -1.37 5.17 -14.48
CA ASP A 439 -2.34 5.57 -15.51
C ASP A 439 -2.03 6.96 -16.07
N ASN A 440 -1.59 7.85 -15.19
CA ASN A 440 -1.26 9.20 -15.53
C ASN A 440 -0.19 9.76 -14.58
N LEU A 441 0.49 10.78 -15.05
CA LEU A 441 1.50 11.56 -14.33
C LEU A 441 1.43 13.02 -14.80
N VAL A 442 1.89 13.95 -13.99
CA VAL A 442 2.09 15.34 -14.41
C VAL A 442 3.57 15.57 -14.65
N LEU A 443 3.93 16.14 -15.80
CA LEU A 443 5.24 16.69 -16.09
C LEU A 443 5.16 18.21 -15.88
N ARG A 444 5.55 18.65 -14.67
CA ARG A 444 5.32 20.00 -14.15
C ARG A 444 6.55 20.89 -14.34
N ASN A 445 6.31 22.17 -14.63
CA ASN A 445 7.32 23.23 -14.77
C ASN A 445 7.63 23.96 -13.45
N SER A 446 7.19 23.43 -12.31
CA SER A 446 7.31 24.06 -10.98
C SER A 446 6.40 25.26 -10.71
N GLY A 447 5.40 25.54 -11.55
CA GLY A 447 4.33 26.50 -11.23
C GLY A 447 4.85 27.91 -10.93
N GLY A 448 4.42 28.51 -9.82
CA GLY A 448 4.89 29.82 -9.34
C GLY A 448 6.39 29.84 -9.00
N ASP A 449 6.96 28.68 -8.67
CA ASP A 449 8.38 28.52 -8.39
C ASP A 449 9.25 28.40 -9.66
N PHE A 450 8.65 28.41 -10.86
CA PHE A 450 9.37 28.37 -12.16
C PHE A 450 10.38 29.52 -12.31
N ILE A 451 10.11 30.67 -11.70
CA ILE A 451 10.99 31.86 -11.76
C ILE A 451 12.01 31.90 -10.62
N HIS A 452 11.99 30.91 -9.73
CA HIS A 452 12.68 30.89 -8.43
C HIS A 452 13.61 29.68 -8.27
N THR A 453 13.27 28.64 -7.50
CA THR A 453 14.21 27.55 -7.19
C THR A 453 14.01 26.31 -8.06
N MET A 454 12.91 26.23 -8.81
CA MET A 454 12.48 25.13 -9.67
C MET A 454 12.08 23.84 -8.92
N PHE A 455 12.06 23.83 -7.58
CA PHE A 455 11.72 22.64 -6.81
C PHE A 455 10.95 22.89 -5.51
N ARG A 456 10.63 24.14 -5.13
CA ARG A 456 10.06 24.48 -3.81
C ARG A 456 8.82 23.66 -3.45
N ASP A 457 7.90 23.52 -4.39
CA ASP A 457 6.72 22.69 -4.18
C ASP A 457 7.10 21.22 -3.89
N GLY A 458 8.03 20.65 -4.66
CA GLY A 458 8.58 19.31 -4.39
C GLY A 458 9.30 19.21 -3.04
N LEU A 459 10.00 20.26 -2.60
CA LEU A 459 10.63 20.38 -1.29
C LEU A 459 9.58 20.34 -0.18
N CYS A 460 8.53 21.14 -0.28
CA CYS A 460 7.43 21.17 0.67
C CYS A 460 6.82 19.78 0.84
N HIS A 461 6.47 19.13 -0.27
CA HIS A 461 5.91 17.79 -0.29
C HIS A 461 6.83 16.73 0.34
N ASN A 462 8.14 16.80 0.07
CA ASN A 462 9.10 15.86 0.64
C ASN A 462 9.31 16.09 2.15
N LEU A 463 9.33 17.36 2.57
CA LEU A 463 9.52 17.78 3.96
C LEU A 463 8.43 17.20 4.87
N VAL A 464 7.18 17.24 4.41
CA VAL A 464 5.98 16.87 5.18
C VAL A 464 5.44 15.48 4.88
N ARG A 465 6.15 14.68 4.09
CA ARG A 465 5.71 13.33 3.68
C ARG A 465 5.43 12.37 4.83
N SER A 466 6.06 12.56 6.00
CA SER A 466 5.82 11.72 7.19
C SER A 466 4.61 12.15 8.03
N LEU A 467 3.88 13.20 7.61
CA LEU A 467 2.71 13.71 8.31
C LEU A 467 1.43 12.95 7.92
N ASN A 468 0.31 13.30 8.56
CA ASN A 468 -0.99 12.64 8.36
C ASN A 468 -1.77 13.18 7.14
N CYS A 469 -1.08 13.68 6.12
CA CYS A 469 -1.68 14.16 4.87
C CYS A 469 -1.00 13.48 3.69
N ILE A 470 -1.75 13.30 2.60
CA ILE A 470 -1.16 12.74 1.37
C ILE A 470 -0.32 13.82 0.67
N THR A 471 0.76 13.37 0.02
CA THR A 471 1.69 14.21 -0.74
C THR A 471 1.89 13.64 -2.15
N GLU A 472 2.20 14.52 -3.10
CA GLU A 472 2.65 14.16 -4.43
C GLU A 472 4.15 13.84 -4.44
N SER A 473 4.54 12.75 -5.10
CA SER A 473 5.96 12.44 -5.30
C SER A 473 6.62 13.33 -6.36
N TYR A 474 7.93 13.51 -6.27
CA TYR A 474 8.72 14.44 -7.08
C TYR A 474 9.92 13.72 -7.73
N GLN A 475 10.09 13.87 -9.04
CA GLN A 475 11.26 13.39 -9.79
C GLN A 475 11.64 14.42 -10.88
N PRO A 476 12.75 15.17 -10.75
CA PRO A 476 13.19 16.09 -11.78
C PRO A 476 13.73 15.32 -13.00
N THR A 477 13.53 15.89 -14.18
CA THR A 477 13.93 15.32 -15.47
C THR A 477 14.47 16.40 -16.39
N VAL A 478 15.43 16.04 -17.25
CA VAL A 478 15.73 16.83 -18.44
C VAL A 478 14.73 16.46 -19.53
N THR A 479 13.99 17.44 -20.03
CA THR A 479 12.94 17.19 -21.03
C THR A 479 13.39 17.58 -22.43
N PHE A 480 13.00 16.77 -23.43
CA PHE A 480 13.11 17.09 -24.86
C PHE A 480 11.75 16.99 -25.54
N ILE A 481 11.53 17.83 -26.55
CA ILE A 481 10.39 17.72 -27.47
C ILE A 481 10.95 17.58 -28.89
N ASN A 482 10.58 16.52 -29.61
CA ASN A 482 11.06 16.20 -30.96
C ASN A 482 12.60 16.28 -31.11
N GLY A 483 13.32 15.94 -30.04
CA GLY A 483 14.77 15.98 -29.97
C GLY A 483 15.38 17.33 -29.59
N GLU A 484 14.64 18.43 -29.51
CA GLU A 484 15.17 19.73 -29.02
C GLU A 484 15.03 19.86 -27.50
N TYR A 485 16.09 20.36 -26.84
CA TYR A 485 16.12 20.55 -25.39
C TYR A 485 14.99 21.51 -24.93
N ASN A 486 14.24 21.10 -23.92
CA ASN A 486 13.07 21.83 -23.42
C ASN A 486 13.19 22.21 -21.93
N GLY A 487 14.37 22.08 -21.33
CA GLY A 487 14.61 22.44 -19.93
C GLY A 487 14.27 21.33 -18.93
N ILE A 488 14.45 21.68 -17.66
CA ILE A 488 14.04 20.86 -16.51
C ILE A 488 12.51 20.94 -16.34
N LEU A 489 11.87 19.77 -16.24
CA LEU A 489 10.50 19.58 -15.74
C LEU A 489 10.52 18.44 -14.72
N ASN A 490 9.62 18.45 -13.74
CA ASN A 490 9.52 17.40 -12.75
C ASN A 490 8.27 16.53 -12.94
N LEU A 491 8.45 15.22 -12.91
CA LEU A 491 7.35 14.27 -12.82
C LEU A 491 6.72 14.36 -11.43
N ARG A 492 5.39 14.38 -11.40
CA ARG A 492 4.55 14.44 -10.22
C ARG A 492 3.41 13.44 -10.31
N GLU A 493 3.00 12.95 -9.15
CA GLU A 493 1.73 12.25 -9.03
C GLU A 493 0.58 13.22 -9.27
N LYS A 494 -0.58 12.67 -9.63
CA LYS A 494 -1.82 13.44 -9.81
C LYS A 494 -2.88 12.84 -8.92
N TYR A 495 -3.54 13.65 -8.11
CA TYR A 495 -4.71 13.18 -7.38
C TYR A 495 -5.90 13.07 -8.32
N ASP A 496 -6.38 11.84 -8.49
CA ASP A 496 -7.63 11.49 -9.14
C ASP A 496 -8.08 10.10 -8.68
N ASP A 497 -9.19 9.60 -9.23
CA ASP A 497 -9.72 8.29 -8.90
C ASP A 497 -8.69 7.15 -9.08
N LYS A 498 -7.72 7.31 -10.00
CA LYS A 498 -6.64 6.32 -10.21
C LYS A 498 -5.62 6.36 -9.09
N TYR A 499 -5.25 7.53 -8.59
CA TYR A 499 -4.40 7.67 -7.41
C TYR A 499 -5.03 6.98 -6.19
N PHE A 500 -6.29 7.27 -5.87
CA PHE A 500 -6.95 6.69 -4.70
C PHE A 500 -7.21 5.19 -4.84
N ALA A 501 -7.52 4.70 -6.05
CA ALA A 501 -7.62 3.27 -6.32
C ALA A 501 -6.27 2.56 -6.14
N ARG A 502 -5.17 3.15 -6.62
CA ARG A 502 -3.83 2.58 -6.51
C ARG A 502 -3.29 2.64 -5.08
N THR A 503 -3.35 3.80 -4.44
CA THR A 503 -2.70 4.07 -3.15
C THR A 503 -3.52 3.55 -1.97
N PHE A 504 -4.86 3.64 -2.03
CA PHE A 504 -5.73 3.28 -0.91
C PHE A 504 -6.68 2.12 -1.21
N ASN A 505 -6.73 1.60 -2.45
CA ASN A 505 -7.73 0.62 -2.86
C ASN A 505 -9.17 1.14 -2.64
N ILE A 506 -9.40 2.40 -3.01
CA ILE A 506 -10.72 3.04 -3.01
C ILE A 506 -11.19 3.13 -4.46
N ALA A 507 -12.28 2.43 -4.80
CA ALA A 507 -12.86 2.54 -6.13
C ALA A 507 -13.45 3.93 -6.36
N ALA A 508 -13.51 4.40 -7.61
CA ALA A 508 -14.07 5.70 -7.96
C ALA A 508 -15.50 5.91 -7.41
N THR A 509 -16.32 4.85 -7.37
CA THR A 509 -17.69 4.87 -6.84
C THR A 509 -17.77 4.95 -5.31
N GLU A 510 -16.67 4.70 -4.61
CA GLU A 510 -16.54 4.78 -3.16
C GLU A 510 -15.79 6.04 -2.71
N LEU A 511 -15.35 6.90 -3.63
CA LEU A 511 -14.54 8.08 -3.33
C LEU A 511 -15.44 9.33 -3.28
N ASP A 512 -15.33 10.10 -2.21
CA ASP A 512 -15.63 11.53 -2.25
C ASP A 512 -14.30 12.27 -2.28
N TYR A 513 -14.08 13.05 -3.33
CA TYR A 513 -12.91 13.89 -3.52
C TYR A 513 -13.36 15.26 -3.97
N LEU A 514 -13.07 16.24 -3.10
CA LEU A 514 -13.52 17.61 -3.24
C LEU A 514 -12.29 18.50 -3.36
N ARG A 515 -12.42 19.55 -4.18
CA ARG A 515 -11.41 20.58 -4.32
C ARG A 515 -12.05 21.95 -4.44
N ASP A 516 -11.29 22.97 -4.07
CA ASP A 516 -11.61 24.34 -4.44
C ASP A 516 -11.27 24.55 -5.93
N GLN A 517 -12.14 25.21 -6.71
CA GLN A 517 -11.90 25.51 -8.13
C GLN A 517 -11.70 27.01 -8.39
N GLY A 518 -11.30 27.79 -7.38
CA GLY A 518 -11.12 29.23 -7.52
C GLY A 518 -12.43 30.00 -7.75
N ASP A 519 -13.58 29.35 -7.54
CA ASP A 519 -14.86 30.02 -7.35
C ASP A 519 -15.10 30.20 -5.85
N SER A 520 -15.97 31.12 -5.47
CA SER A 520 -16.27 31.41 -4.06
C SER A 520 -17.04 30.29 -3.34
N SER A 521 -16.94 29.04 -3.82
CA SER A 521 -17.69 27.88 -3.34
C SER A 521 -16.81 26.87 -2.59
N ASN A 522 -17.24 26.52 -1.38
CA ASN A 522 -16.54 25.57 -0.52
C ASN A 522 -16.90 24.12 -0.90
N GLY A 523 -16.01 23.45 -1.65
CA GLY A 523 -16.00 21.99 -1.77
C GLY A 523 -16.73 21.39 -2.93
N GLN A 524 -16.38 21.85 -4.14
CA GLN A 524 -16.87 21.24 -5.36
C GLN A 524 -16.34 19.80 -5.50
N ALA A 525 -17.26 18.87 -5.78
CA ALA A 525 -16.91 17.47 -6.00
C ALA A 525 -16.30 17.27 -7.39
N ASP A 526 -15.04 16.83 -7.40
CA ASP A 526 -14.40 16.27 -8.59
C ASP A 526 -14.82 14.81 -8.78
N TYR A 527 -14.96 14.05 -7.68
CA TYR A 527 -15.56 12.72 -7.65
C TYR A 527 -16.51 12.59 -6.44
N GLY A 528 -17.62 11.86 -6.65
CA GLY A 528 -18.61 11.64 -5.60
C GLY A 528 -19.55 12.84 -5.42
N ASP A 529 -19.76 13.26 -4.18
CA ASP A 529 -20.62 14.38 -3.78
C ASP A 529 -20.13 14.99 -2.46
N ASP A 530 -20.66 16.16 -2.10
CA ASP A 530 -20.25 16.92 -0.92
C ASP A 530 -21.23 16.77 0.27
N THR A 531 -22.24 15.91 0.17
CA THR A 531 -23.36 15.84 1.13
C THR A 531 -22.88 15.66 2.57
N HIS A 532 -21.94 14.74 2.79
CA HIS A 532 -21.41 14.48 4.13
C HIS A 532 -20.49 15.61 4.63
N TYR A 533 -19.80 16.29 3.72
CA TYR A 533 -18.99 17.46 4.07
C TYR A 533 -19.91 18.61 4.54
N GLN A 534 -20.96 18.92 3.78
CA GLN A 534 -21.95 19.93 4.15
C GLN A 534 -22.68 19.60 5.47
N ALA A 535 -22.96 18.32 5.73
CA ALA A 535 -23.53 17.87 7.01
C ALA A 535 -22.58 18.14 8.19
N MET A 536 -21.28 17.90 8.02
CA MET A 536 -20.26 18.21 9.02
C MET A 536 -20.17 19.72 9.28
N LEU A 537 -20.15 20.54 8.23
CA LEU A 537 -20.15 22.01 8.35
C LEU A 537 -21.40 22.53 9.08
N SER A 538 -22.57 21.98 8.75
CA SER A 538 -23.83 22.30 9.41
C SER A 538 -23.78 21.97 10.91
N TYR A 539 -23.21 20.81 11.28
CA TYR A 539 -23.02 20.44 12.68
C TYR A 539 -22.09 21.41 13.42
N LEU A 540 -20.95 21.76 12.82
CA LEU A 540 -20.00 22.75 13.38
C LEU A 540 -20.64 24.13 13.53
N ASN A 541 -21.56 24.51 12.65
CA ASN A 541 -22.28 25.76 12.77
C ASN A 541 -23.26 25.76 13.94
N ALA A 542 -24.04 24.68 14.09
CA ALA A 542 -25.10 24.55 15.06
C ALA A 542 -24.62 24.21 16.49
N ASN A 543 -23.41 23.66 16.65
CA ASN A 543 -22.92 23.13 17.92
C ASN A 543 -21.59 23.74 18.34
N SER A 544 -21.49 24.17 19.60
CA SER A 544 -20.23 24.69 20.16
C SER A 544 -19.24 23.56 20.45
N MET A 545 -17.99 23.72 19.99
CA MET A 545 -16.90 22.78 20.27
C MET A 545 -16.35 22.90 21.70
N ALA A 546 -16.78 23.90 22.49
CA ALA A 546 -16.48 23.94 23.92
C ALA A 546 -17.10 22.75 24.68
N THR A 547 -18.14 22.12 24.11
CA THR A 547 -18.76 20.91 24.68
C THR A 547 -18.01 19.66 24.24
N PRO A 548 -17.43 18.85 25.16
CA PRO A 548 -16.56 17.72 24.80
C PRO A 548 -17.20 16.65 23.91
N SER A 549 -18.50 16.38 24.07
CA SER A 549 -19.22 15.40 23.24
C SER A 549 -19.32 15.84 21.77
N ASN A 550 -19.42 17.14 21.52
CA ASN A 550 -19.50 17.68 20.16
C ASN A 550 -18.17 17.55 19.44
N TYR A 551 -17.06 17.85 20.14
CA TYR A 551 -15.72 17.59 19.60
C TYR A 551 -15.48 16.10 19.36
N THR A 552 -15.90 15.24 20.31
CA THR A 552 -15.83 13.77 20.14
C THR A 552 -16.60 13.30 18.91
N TYR A 553 -17.79 13.85 18.64
CA TYR A 553 -18.54 13.56 17.42
C TYR A 553 -17.78 14.01 16.17
N ILE A 554 -17.21 15.21 16.15
CA ILE A 554 -16.44 15.70 14.99
C ILE A 554 -15.25 14.80 14.65
N LYS A 555 -14.58 14.20 15.65
CA LYS A 555 -13.51 13.21 15.40
C LYS A 555 -13.98 11.94 14.67
N THR A 556 -15.29 11.68 14.61
CA THR A 556 -15.87 10.61 13.79
C THR A 556 -16.17 11.03 12.35
N GLN A 557 -16.19 12.35 12.07
CA GLN A 557 -16.49 12.92 10.75
C GLN A 557 -15.23 13.26 9.97
N MET A 558 -14.18 13.70 10.66
CA MET A 558 -12.90 14.08 10.08
C MET A 558 -11.72 13.58 10.90
N ASP A 559 -10.58 13.43 10.23
CA ASP A 559 -9.31 13.11 10.87
C ASP A 559 -8.63 14.40 11.35
N THR A 560 -8.76 14.70 12.64
CA THR A 560 -8.23 15.95 13.23
C THR A 560 -6.71 16.04 13.18
N ASP A 561 -6.01 14.90 13.12
CA ASP A 561 -4.55 14.87 13.02
C ASP A 561 -4.10 15.25 11.61
N SER A 562 -4.79 14.74 10.58
CA SER A 562 -4.63 15.17 9.19
C SER A 562 -4.90 16.67 9.06
N PHE A 563 -6.02 17.15 9.60
CA PHE A 563 -6.40 18.56 9.57
C PHE A 563 -5.36 19.47 10.24
N ASN A 564 -4.85 19.06 11.41
CA ASN A 564 -3.81 19.80 12.13
C ASN A 564 -2.53 19.88 11.31
N ASP A 565 -2.05 18.76 10.79
CA ASP A 565 -0.81 18.72 9.99
C ASP A 565 -0.94 19.57 8.72
N TYR A 566 -2.10 19.56 8.04
CA TYR A 566 -2.38 20.41 6.90
C TYR A 566 -2.35 21.91 7.24
N HIS A 567 -3.10 22.34 8.27
CA HIS A 567 -3.18 23.75 8.64
C HIS A 567 -1.86 24.27 9.21
N ILE A 568 -1.23 23.53 10.11
CA ILE A 568 0.05 23.92 10.72
C ILE A 568 1.13 24.05 9.64
N THR A 569 1.14 23.17 8.65
CA THR A 569 2.12 23.22 7.54
C THR A 569 1.92 24.47 6.69
N ASN A 570 0.70 24.74 6.20
CA ASN A 570 0.42 25.94 5.40
C ASN A 570 0.72 27.23 6.18
N ILE A 571 0.36 27.28 7.45
CA ILE A 571 0.68 28.42 8.33
C ILE A 571 2.20 28.57 8.52
N TYR A 572 2.90 27.49 8.88
CA TYR A 572 4.33 27.55 9.16
C TYR A 572 5.11 27.95 7.92
N LEU A 573 4.87 27.29 6.78
CA LEU A 573 5.53 27.53 5.50
C LEU A 573 5.13 28.86 4.84
N GLN A 574 4.18 29.59 5.43
CA GLN A 574 3.60 30.80 4.85
C GLN A 574 3.04 30.59 3.45
N ASN A 575 2.16 29.61 3.27
CA ASN A 575 1.41 29.52 2.03
C ASN A 575 0.46 30.73 1.92
N VAL A 576 0.76 31.65 0.99
CA VAL A 576 0.00 32.89 0.82
C VAL A 576 -1.09 32.79 -0.23
N ASP A 577 -1.09 31.72 -1.02
CA ASP A 577 -2.18 31.34 -1.93
C ASP A 577 -3.15 30.35 -1.24
N TRP A 578 -3.28 30.47 0.08
CA TRP A 578 -4.13 29.67 0.97
C TRP A 578 -4.58 30.61 2.12
N PRO A 579 -5.77 30.47 2.75
CA PRO A 579 -6.68 29.32 2.78
C PRO A 579 -7.85 29.29 1.80
N GLY A 580 -8.01 30.28 0.93
CA GLY A 580 -9.15 30.41 0.03
C GLY A 580 -9.06 29.60 -1.26
N THR A 581 -7.92 29.00 -1.56
CA THR A 581 -7.65 28.15 -2.73
C THR A 581 -6.62 27.08 -2.35
N ASN A 582 -6.23 26.21 -3.30
CA ASN A 582 -5.27 25.12 -3.14
C ASN A 582 -5.65 24.15 -2.00
N ILE A 583 -6.95 23.88 -1.88
CA ILE A 583 -7.52 22.95 -0.89
C ILE A 583 -8.03 21.72 -1.59
N GLU A 584 -7.57 20.57 -1.11
CA GLU A 584 -8.06 19.26 -1.54
C GLU A 584 -8.36 18.38 -0.33
N TYR A 585 -9.51 17.70 -0.38
CA TYR A 585 -9.96 16.83 0.69
C TYR A 585 -10.70 15.62 0.17
N TRP A 586 -10.54 14.52 0.89
CA TRP A 586 -10.99 13.22 0.43
C TRP A 586 -11.50 12.35 1.57
N ARG A 587 -12.34 11.38 1.21
CA ARG A 587 -12.71 10.26 2.08
C ARG A 587 -13.18 9.06 1.25
N LYS A 588 -13.16 7.89 1.88
CA LYS A 588 -13.97 6.75 1.44
C LYS A 588 -15.41 6.90 1.93
N ARG A 589 -16.39 6.67 1.05
CA ARG A 589 -17.80 6.52 1.41
C ARG A 589 -17.99 5.28 2.26
N THR A 590 -18.56 5.47 3.45
CA THR A 590 -18.94 4.39 4.36
C THR A 590 -20.32 4.70 4.94
N ALA A 591 -21.05 3.68 5.38
CA ALA A 591 -22.36 3.87 6.02
C ALA A 591 -22.24 4.61 7.37
N SER A 592 -21.11 4.40 8.07
CA SER A 592 -20.77 5.07 9.33
C SER A 592 -19.27 5.01 9.57
N TYR A 593 -18.76 5.89 10.43
CA TYR A 593 -17.38 5.81 10.92
C TYR A 593 -17.04 4.40 11.37
N THR A 594 -15.93 3.87 10.87
CA THR A 594 -15.44 2.52 11.21
C THR A 594 -14.17 2.63 12.04
N PRO A 595 -14.26 2.63 13.39
CA PRO A 595 -13.09 2.66 14.24
C PRO A 595 -12.17 1.48 13.90
N ASN A 596 -10.85 1.72 13.89
CA ASN A 596 -9.81 0.72 13.59
C ASN A 596 -9.68 0.27 12.14
N ALA A 597 -10.44 0.81 11.19
CA ALA A 597 -10.17 0.55 9.78
C ALA A 597 -8.77 1.07 9.40
N PRO A 598 -8.12 0.51 8.36
CA PRO A 598 -6.88 1.05 7.83
C PRO A 598 -7.01 2.54 7.50
N TYR A 599 -5.90 3.26 7.49
CA TYR A 599 -5.88 4.68 7.15
C TYR A 599 -6.56 4.91 5.77
N GLY A 600 -7.44 5.92 5.71
CA GLY A 600 -8.25 6.22 4.53
C GLY A 600 -9.52 5.38 4.34
N GLN A 601 -9.70 4.29 5.10
CA GLN A 601 -10.83 3.36 4.94
C GLN A 601 -11.94 3.53 5.99
N ASP A 602 -11.78 4.46 6.92
CA ASP A 602 -12.63 4.61 8.11
C ASP A 602 -13.85 5.55 7.92
N GLY A 603 -13.99 6.18 6.77
CA GLY A 603 -15.10 7.10 6.47
C GLY A 603 -14.86 8.58 6.79
N ARG A 604 -13.71 8.93 7.39
CA ARG A 604 -13.41 10.31 7.82
C ARG A 604 -12.80 11.16 6.70
N TRP A 605 -13.15 12.44 6.67
CA TRP A 605 -12.51 13.46 5.84
C TRP A 605 -11.04 13.68 6.21
N ARG A 606 -10.19 13.83 5.20
CA ARG A 606 -8.75 14.09 5.29
C ARG A 606 -8.33 15.14 4.27
N TRP A 607 -7.19 15.79 4.52
CA TRP A 607 -6.64 16.81 3.64
C TRP A 607 -5.44 16.28 2.87
N ALA A 608 -5.24 16.84 1.68
CA ALA A 608 -4.09 16.61 0.83
C ALA A 608 -3.29 17.90 0.69
N PHE A 609 -1.97 17.78 0.65
CA PHE A 609 -1.13 18.90 0.23
C PHE A 609 -1.19 19.01 -1.29
N HIS A 610 -1.41 20.22 -1.77
CA HIS A 610 -1.43 20.58 -3.18
C HIS A 610 -0.96 22.04 -3.31
N ASP A 611 -0.23 22.33 -4.38
CA ASP A 611 0.26 23.67 -4.75
C ASP A 611 0.90 24.47 -3.60
N LEU A 612 2.14 24.09 -3.24
CA LEU A 612 2.92 24.71 -2.16
C LEU A 612 4.10 25.54 -2.68
N ASP A 613 4.02 26.07 -3.90
CA ASP A 613 5.06 26.90 -4.53
C ASP A 613 5.08 28.36 -4.03
N ASP A 614 3.97 28.91 -3.56
CA ASP A 614 3.88 30.24 -2.92
C ASP A 614 4.09 30.16 -1.40
N THR A 615 5.26 29.63 -1.01
CA THR A 615 5.70 29.40 0.37
C THR A 615 7.10 29.98 0.64
N PHE A 616 7.64 29.77 1.85
CA PHE A 616 8.98 30.22 2.27
C PHE A 616 9.13 31.76 2.27
N GLY A 617 8.04 32.48 2.52
CA GLY A 617 8.00 33.95 2.51
C GLY A 617 7.93 34.56 1.12
N LEU A 618 7.83 33.74 0.08
CA LEU A 618 7.67 34.17 -1.31
C LEU A 618 6.21 33.98 -1.75
N PRO A 619 5.69 34.86 -2.64
CA PRO A 619 6.35 36.03 -3.22
C PRO A 619 6.32 37.30 -2.35
N THR A 620 5.93 37.22 -1.07
CA THR A 620 5.72 38.42 -0.22
C THR A 620 6.99 39.13 0.24
N ASP A 621 8.14 38.47 0.21
CA ASP A 621 9.42 38.91 0.79
C ASP A 621 9.35 39.25 2.30
N ASP A 622 8.42 38.64 3.05
CA ASP A 622 8.22 38.84 4.49
C ASP A 622 8.12 37.51 5.28
N ILE A 623 9.27 37.05 5.79
CA ILE A 623 9.39 35.85 6.66
C ILE A 623 8.57 36.01 7.97
N GLY A 624 8.32 37.26 8.39
CA GLY A 624 7.57 37.64 9.58
C GLY A 624 6.06 37.67 9.40
N LEU A 625 5.52 37.51 8.18
CA LEU A 625 4.08 37.55 7.93
C LEU A 625 3.31 36.55 8.81
N ASN A 626 2.29 37.06 9.50
CA ASN A 626 1.48 36.31 10.46
C ASN A 626 0.31 35.58 9.80
N THR A 627 0.64 34.48 9.14
CA THR A 627 -0.32 33.57 8.48
C THR A 627 -1.22 32.81 9.46
N LEU A 628 -0.88 32.74 10.75
CA LEU A 628 -1.78 32.19 11.79
C LEU A 628 -2.97 33.13 12.03
N ALA A 629 -2.71 34.44 12.07
CA ALA A 629 -3.78 35.43 12.15
C ALA A 629 -4.70 35.34 10.93
N LEU A 630 -4.13 35.24 9.71
CA LEU A 630 -4.91 35.04 8.48
C LEU A 630 -5.76 33.77 8.58
N ALA A 631 -5.19 32.62 8.92
CA ALA A 631 -5.89 31.34 9.03
C ALA A 631 -7.01 31.31 10.09
N THR A 632 -7.08 32.32 10.97
CA THR A 632 -8.07 32.40 12.05
C THR A 632 -8.94 33.65 11.98
N ASP A 633 -8.80 34.46 10.94
CA ASP A 633 -9.61 35.67 10.75
C ASP A 633 -11.03 35.30 10.26
N PRO A 634 -12.10 35.70 11.00
CA PRO A 634 -13.47 35.50 10.55
C PRO A 634 -13.88 36.39 9.36
N ASN A 635 -13.17 37.48 9.11
CA ASN A 635 -13.56 38.57 8.21
C ASN A 635 -12.43 38.92 7.21
N GLY A 636 -11.68 37.92 6.76
CA GLY A 636 -10.67 38.10 5.73
C GLY A 636 -11.25 38.53 4.37
N PRO A 637 -10.40 39.02 3.45
CA PRO A 637 -10.81 39.36 2.08
C PRO A 637 -11.28 38.12 1.31
N GLU A 638 -12.10 38.30 0.27
CA GLU A 638 -12.60 37.20 -0.58
C GLU A 638 -11.47 36.31 -1.14
N TYR A 639 -10.34 36.92 -1.50
CA TYR A 639 -9.10 36.23 -1.84
C TYR A 639 -7.94 36.83 -1.05
N PRO A 640 -7.01 36.02 -0.50
CA PRO A 640 -7.01 34.56 -0.44
C PRO A 640 -7.70 34.02 0.83
N ASN A 641 -8.53 34.78 1.55
CA ASN A 641 -8.97 34.41 2.90
C ASN A 641 -10.49 34.61 3.15
N PRO A 642 -11.37 34.00 2.34
CA PRO A 642 -12.81 34.17 2.49
C PRO A 642 -13.31 33.57 3.81
N ALA A 643 -14.41 34.10 4.37
CA ALA A 643 -14.90 33.70 5.70
C ALA A 643 -15.16 32.18 5.87
N TRP A 644 -15.46 31.46 4.78
CA TRP A 644 -15.71 30.02 4.79
C TRP A 644 -14.43 29.20 4.99
N SER A 645 -13.26 29.68 4.54
CA SER A 645 -12.03 28.87 4.53
C SER A 645 -11.42 28.71 5.92
N THR A 646 -11.56 29.71 6.79
CA THR A 646 -11.12 29.66 8.19
C THR A 646 -12.15 29.02 9.13
N PHE A 647 -13.34 28.72 8.64
CA PHE A 647 -14.50 28.34 9.47
C PHE A 647 -14.23 27.13 10.36
N ILE A 648 -13.73 26.03 9.78
CA ILE A 648 -13.50 24.79 10.54
C ILE A 648 -12.47 25.03 11.64
N LEU A 649 -11.31 25.63 11.31
CA LEU A 649 -10.26 25.88 12.28
C LEU A 649 -10.76 26.76 13.44
N ARG A 650 -11.46 27.87 13.13
CA ARG A 650 -12.04 28.75 14.15
C ARG A 650 -13.01 28.01 15.06
N LYS A 651 -13.88 27.17 14.50
CA LYS A 651 -14.85 26.37 15.29
C LYS A 651 -14.14 25.37 16.18
N LEU A 652 -13.12 24.68 15.68
CA LEU A 652 -12.34 23.70 16.46
C LEU A 652 -11.54 24.38 17.59
N LEU A 653 -10.93 25.55 17.34
CA LEU A 653 -10.18 26.32 18.35
C LEU A 653 -11.03 26.79 19.56
N VAL A 654 -12.36 26.71 19.48
CA VAL A 654 -13.25 26.92 20.63
C VAL A 654 -13.13 25.78 21.65
N SER A 655 -12.80 24.54 21.22
CA SER A 655 -12.53 23.41 22.12
C SER A 655 -11.20 23.62 22.86
N PRO A 656 -11.19 23.62 24.21
CA PRO A 656 -9.94 23.71 24.98
C PRO A 656 -8.99 22.54 24.69
N VAL A 657 -9.55 21.35 24.44
CA VAL A 657 -8.77 20.13 24.11
C VAL A 657 -8.08 20.31 22.77
N TYR A 658 -8.85 20.64 21.72
CA TYR A 658 -8.29 20.83 20.38
C TYR A 658 -7.29 21.99 20.35
N LYS A 659 -7.56 23.09 21.04
CA LYS A 659 -6.64 24.23 21.11
C LYS A 659 -5.27 23.82 21.66
N ASN A 660 -5.24 23.04 22.74
CA ASN A 660 -4.00 22.53 23.30
C ASN A 660 -3.32 21.52 22.36
N GLU A 661 -4.10 20.63 21.72
CA GLU A 661 -3.59 19.69 20.70
C GLU A 661 -2.95 20.44 19.52
N PHE A 662 -3.60 21.49 19.01
CA PHE A 662 -3.11 22.33 17.91
C PHE A 662 -1.81 23.06 18.29
N ILE A 663 -1.77 23.73 19.45
CA ILE A 663 -0.57 24.45 19.92
C ILE A 663 0.59 23.48 20.15
N ASN A 664 0.33 22.34 20.80
CA ASN A 664 1.35 21.33 21.06
C ASN A 664 1.85 20.69 19.77
N ARG A 665 0.96 20.36 18.82
CA ARG A 665 1.37 19.81 17.51
C ARG A 665 2.20 20.83 16.73
N PHE A 666 1.89 22.12 16.84
CA PHE A 666 2.71 23.18 16.24
C PHE A 666 4.13 23.19 16.84
N ALA A 667 4.23 23.13 18.17
CA ALA A 667 5.51 23.03 18.86
C ALA A 667 6.26 21.75 18.49
N ASP A 668 5.57 20.61 18.43
CA ASP A 668 6.12 19.31 18.03
C ASP A 668 6.78 19.41 16.64
N LEU A 669 6.06 19.95 15.64
CA LEU A 669 6.59 20.07 14.27
C LEU A 669 7.77 21.07 14.18
N MET A 670 7.76 22.17 14.96
CA MET A 670 8.90 23.09 15.03
C MET A 670 10.14 22.50 15.72
N ASN A 671 9.98 21.47 16.55
CA ASN A 671 11.09 20.73 17.16
C ASN A 671 11.53 19.51 16.32
N THR A 672 10.83 19.20 15.22
CA THR A 672 11.08 18.00 14.40
C THR A 672 11.08 18.31 12.90
N THR A 673 9.92 18.22 12.23
CA THR A 673 9.75 18.39 10.79
C THR A 673 10.34 19.70 10.28
N PHE A 674 10.09 20.79 10.99
CA PHE A 674 10.51 22.14 10.61
C PHE A 674 11.80 22.60 11.32
N LEU A 675 12.59 21.67 11.86
CA LEU A 675 13.88 22.00 12.45
C LEU A 675 14.79 22.63 11.37
N PRO A 676 15.42 23.79 11.61
CA PRO A 676 16.17 24.52 10.58
C PRO A 676 17.22 23.67 9.87
N SER A 677 17.98 22.86 10.62
CA SER A 677 19.01 21.97 10.05
C SER A 677 18.45 20.92 9.10
N ARG A 678 17.23 20.42 9.34
CA ARG A 678 16.55 19.49 8.42
C ARG A 678 16.10 20.19 7.16
N VAL A 679 15.45 21.35 7.29
CA VAL A 679 14.91 22.09 6.14
C VAL A 679 16.05 22.55 5.23
N VAL A 680 17.11 23.16 5.79
CA VAL A 680 18.31 23.57 5.04
C VAL A 680 18.99 22.36 4.40
N GLY A 681 19.15 21.25 5.12
CA GLY A 681 19.73 20.03 4.56
C GLY A 681 18.93 19.45 3.37
N MET A 682 17.59 19.56 3.39
CA MET A 682 16.74 19.17 2.26
C MET A 682 16.87 20.14 1.08
N ILE A 683 16.91 21.46 1.32
CA ILE A 683 17.16 22.47 0.28
C ILE A 683 18.49 22.16 -0.43
N ASP A 684 19.56 21.95 0.33
CA ASP A 684 20.90 21.69 -0.22
C ASP A 684 20.96 20.36 -1.00
N SER A 685 20.25 19.33 -0.53
CA SER A 685 20.15 18.05 -1.24
C SER A 685 19.37 18.17 -2.56
N MET A 686 18.32 18.98 -2.60
CA MET A 686 17.54 19.18 -3.83
C MET A 686 18.26 20.11 -4.81
N LYS A 687 18.94 21.15 -4.31
CA LYS A 687 19.87 21.98 -5.08
C LYS A 687 20.90 21.12 -5.81
N SER A 688 21.64 20.27 -5.09
CA SER A 688 22.71 19.46 -5.68
C SER A 688 22.22 18.48 -6.75
N THR A 689 20.93 18.11 -6.71
CA THR A 689 20.30 17.24 -7.71
C THR A 689 20.04 17.95 -9.03
N ILE A 690 19.72 19.25 -9.02
CA ILE A 690 19.36 20.00 -10.24
C ILE A 690 20.43 20.99 -10.72
N GLU A 691 21.41 21.29 -9.87
CA GLU A 691 22.51 22.22 -10.13
C GLU A 691 23.28 21.91 -11.44
N PRO A 692 23.58 20.65 -11.78
CA PRO A 692 24.30 20.35 -13.03
C PRO A 692 23.53 20.75 -14.30
N GLU A 693 22.21 20.90 -14.22
CA GLU A 693 21.32 21.13 -15.36
C GLU A 693 20.73 22.55 -15.40
N ILE A 694 20.76 23.29 -14.29
CA ILE A 694 20.03 24.57 -14.16
C ILE A 694 20.52 25.64 -15.13
N LEU A 695 21.82 25.70 -15.45
CA LEU A 695 22.38 26.67 -16.39
C LEU A 695 21.79 26.53 -17.80
N GLU A 696 21.58 25.30 -18.27
CA GLU A 696 21.00 25.04 -19.58
C GLU A 696 19.49 25.31 -19.59
N HIS A 697 18.80 25.05 -18.46
CA HIS A 697 17.42 25.47 -18.28
C HIS A 697 17.30 27.01 -18.39
N ILE A 698 18.14 27.75 -17.68
CA ILE A 698 18.19 29.23 -17.73
C ILE A 698 18.50 29.69 -19.15
N ALA A 699 19.44 29.06 -19.85
CA ALA A 699 19.74 29.40 -21.24
C ALA A 699 18.52 29.23 -22.16
N ARG A 700 17.71 28.18 -21.95
CA ARG A 700 16.52 27.87 -22.74
C ARG A 700 15.32 28.78 -22.43
N TRP A 701 15.10 29.14 -21.18
CA TRP A 701 13.86 29.79 -20.74
C TRP A 701 14.02 31.21 -20.16
N LYS A 702 15.26 31.61 -19.87
CA LYS A 702 15.61 32.85 -19.15
C LYS A 702 14.83 32.97 -17.84
N MET A 703 14.64 31.83 -17.16
CA MET A 703 13.96 31.67 -15.87
C MET A 703 14.61 30.51 -15.10
N PRO A 704 14.98 30.69 -13.82
CA PRO A 704 15.27 31.98 -13.18
C PRO A 704 16.14 32.86 -14.08
N LEU A 705 16.11 34.18 -13.90
CA LEU A 705 16.70 35.12 -14.87
C LEU A 705 18.18 34.80 -15.17
N GLU A 706 18.94 34.47 -14.13
CA GLU A 706 20.33 34.08 -14.15
C GLU A 706 20.67 33.21 -12.94
N ILE A 707 21.90 32.66 -12.91
CA ILE A 707 22.34 31.77 -11.84
C ILE A 707 22.38 32.48 -10.48
N ASP A 708 22.75 33.76 -10.45
CA ASP A 708 22.80 34.56 -9.23
C ASP A 708 21.39 34.79 -8.64
N ASN A 709 20.36 34.91 -9.49
CA ASN A 709 18.97 34.92 -9.04
C ASN A 709 18.56 33.58 -8.42
N TRP A 710 18.95 32.45 -9.04
CA TRP A 710 18.64 31.14 -8.48
C TRP A 710 19.27 30.96 -7.09
N GLU A 711 20.54 31.33 -6.92
CA GLU A 711 21.23 31.32 -5.62
C GLU A 711 20.61 32.30 -4.61
N PHE A 712 20.14 33.47 -5.06
CA PHE A 712 19.41 34.41 -4.21
C PHE A 712 18.15 33.78 -3.61
N TYR A 713 17.30 33.15 -4.42
CA TYR A 713 16.07 32.52 -3.91
C TYR A 713 16.35 31.29 -3.03
N LEU A 714 17.41 30.52 -3.32
CA LEU A 714 17.86 29.46 -2.42
C LEU A 714 18.28 30.00 -1.05
N ASN A 715 18.95 31.15 -1.01
CA ASN A 715 19.32 31.80 0.25
C ASN A 715 18.09 32.34 0.99
N GLN A 716 17.09 32.88 0.29
CA GLN A 716 15.81 33.28 0.90
C GLN A 716 15.13 32.09 1.59
N GLU A 717 15.06 30.91 0.95
CA GLU A 717 14.49 29.70 1.56
C GLU A 717 15.29 29.23 2.80
N ARG A 718 16.63 29.34 2.77
CA ARG A 718 17.50 29.04 3.93
C ARG A 718 17.29 30.04 5.07
N ASP A 719 17.18 31.32 4.75
CA ASP A 719 16.94 32.39 5.73
C ASP A 719 15.58 32.21 6.39
N PHE A 720 14.55 31.89 5.59
CA PHE A 720 13.24 31.50 6.09
C PHE A 720 13.35 30.31 7.06
N ALA A 721 14.03 29.23 6.66
CA ALA A 721 14.18 28.03 7.48
C ALA A 721 14.83 28.33 8.85
N ASN A 722 15.81 29.24 8.89
CA ASN A 722 16.53 29.62 10.10
C ASN A 722 15.75 30.57 11.00
N GLN A 723 14.91 31.44 10.44
CA GLN A 723 14.26 32.53 11.19
C GLN A 723 12.79 32.23 11.53
N ARG A 724 12.08 31.47 10.68
CA ARG A 724 10.62 31.33 10.76
C ARG A 724 10.10 30.80 12.09
N ALA A 725 10.80 29.84 12.70
CA ALA A 725 10.38 29.26 13.97
C ALA A 725 10.37 30.27 15.13
N ALA A 726 11.15 31.36 15.08
CA ALA A 726 11.09 32.42 16.09
C ALA A 726 9.81 33.24 15.93
N PHE A 727 9.56 33.77 14.72
CA PHE A 727 8.35 34.52 14.39
C PHE A 727 7.08 33.71 14.68
N GLN A 728 7.05 32.44 14.28
CA GLN A 728 5.86 31.60 14.49
C GLN A 728 5.56 31.36 15.97
N ARG A 729 6.58 31.23 16.83
CA ARG A 729 6.36 31.13 18.28
C ARG A 729 5.77 32.43 18.83
N ASP A 730 6.23 33.58 18.36
CA ASP A 730 5.70 34.88 18.75
C ASP A 730 4.24 35.06 18.29
N HIS A 731 3.91 34.63 17.07
CA HIS A 731 2.53 34.62 16.55
C HIS A 731 1.61 33.74 17.40
N ILE A 732 2.03 32.51 17.74
CA ILE A 732 1.26 31.60 18.61
C ILE A 732 1.05 32.23 19.98
N ARG A 733 2.09 32.84 20.57
CA ARG A 733 1.96 33.49 21.87
C ARG A 733 0.97 34.64 21.84
N SER A 734 1.06 35.51 20.84
CA SER A 734 0.15 36.62 20.65
C SER A 734 -1.30 36.15 20.45
N GLN A 735 -1.50 35.19 19.53
CA GLN A 735 -2.83 34.67 19.17
C GLN A 735 -3.57 34.02 20.34
N PHE A 736 -2.84 33.31 21.22
CA PHE A 736 -3.45 32.53 22.31
C PHE A 736 -3.20 33.11 23.70
N GLY A 737 -2.59 34.31 23.81
CA GLY A 737 -2.34 34.97 25.09
C GLY A 737 -1.35 34.23 26.00
N ILE A 738 -0.31 33.63 25.41
CA ILE A 738 0.69 32.83 26.14
C ILE A 738 1.87 33.74 26.54
N ALA A 739 2.26 33.69 27.81
CA ALA A 739 3.24 34.61 28.38
C ALA A 739 4.67 34.39 27.84
N SER A 740 5.09 33.15 27.64
CA SER A 740 6.50 32.82 27.33
C SER A 740 6.67 31.45 26.69
N ASN A 741 7.84 31.24 26.07
CA ASN A 741 8.31 29.91 25.72
C ASN A 741 8.97 29.23 26.94
N ILE A 742 8.91 27.92 27.02
CA ILE A 742 9.59 27.10 28.03
C ILE A 742 10.36 25.96 27.35
N ASN A 743 11.45 25.51 27.97
CA ASN A 743 12.17 24.31 27.52
C ASN A 743 11.66 23.07 28.28
N ALA A 744 11.36 22.01 27.53
CA ALA A 744 11.13 20.68 28.07
C ALA A 744 12.37 19.83 27.82
N THR A 745 13.12 19.53 28.88
CA THR A 745 14.29 18.63 28.82
C THR A 745 13.89 17.24 29.29
N LEU A 746 13.98 16.27 28.39
CA LEU A 746 13.60 14.89 28.64
C LEU A 746 14.85 14.02 28.76
N ASN A 747 14.83 13.06 29.68
CA ASN A 747 15.88 12.07 29.83
C ASN A 747 15.28 10.69 30.15
N VAL A 748 16.08 9.63 30.00
CA VAL A 748 15.72 8.28 30.45
C VAL A 748 16.82 7.74 31.34
N SER A 749 16.49 6.82 32.26
CA SER A 749 17.51 6.15 33.08
C SER A 749 18.55 5.40 32.23
N ASN A 750 18.10 4.82 31.12
CA ASN A 750 18.90 4.16 30.10
C ASN A 750 18.08 4.06 28.80
N GLU A 751 18.65 4.48 27.67
CA GLU A 751 17.96 4.46 26.37
C GLU A 751 17.77 3.04 25.80
N ALA A 752 18.52 2.06 26.30
CA ALA A 752 18.31 0.65 25.96
C ALA A 752 17.01 0.08 26.55
N ASP A 753 16.50 0.70 27.62
CA ASP A 753 15.42 0.15 28.44
C ASP A 753 14.03 0.72 28.05
N GLY A 754 14.00 1.88 27.38
CA GLY A 754 12.77 2.54 26.99
C GLY A 754 13.00 3.93 26.39
N TYR A 755 11.91 4.63 26.08
CA TYR A 755 11.91 5.99 25.56
C TYR A 755 10.69 6.79 26.05
N ILE A 756 10.72 8.11 25.87
CA ILE A 756 9.63 9.03 26.17
C ILE A 756 8.96 9.44 24.86
N LYS A 757 7.63 9.37 24.81
CA LYS A 757 6.81 10.07 23.83
C LYS A 757 6.34 11.39 24.44
N ILE A 758 6.59 12.51 23.77
CA ILE A 758 6.07 13.84 24.13
C ILE A 758 5.02 14.23 23.12
N ASN A 759 3.79 14.42 23.57
CA ASN A 759 2.61 14.67 22.75
C ASN A 759 2.51 13.64 21.61
N THR A 760 2.88 14.02 20.39
CA THR A 760 2.85 13.18 19.19
C THR A 760 4.21 12.62 18.77
N ILE A 761 5.32 13.04 19.40
CA ILE A 761 6.70 12.68 19.01
C ILE A 761 7.26 11.58 19.91
N ASP A 762 7.75 10.51 19.28
CA ASP A 762 8.59 9.51 19.96
C ASP A 762 10.04 9.99 20.04
N ILE A 763 10.57 10.26 21.23
CA ILE A 763 11.96 10.68 21.43
C ILE A 763 12.86 9.44 21.43
N LYS A 764 13.17 8.93 20.23
CA LYS A 764 14.03 7.77 20.02
C LYS A 764 14.84 7.92 18.74
N SER A 765 15.93 7.16 18.65
CA SER A 765 16.69 7.00 17.41
C SER A 765 15.78 6.57 16.25
N GLY A 766 15.97 7.17 15.09
CA GLY A 766 15.17 6.92 13.88
C GLY A 766 13.93 7.82 13.73
N THR A 767 13.52 8.55 14.77
CA THR A 767 12.49 9.60 14.61
C THR A 767 13.07 10.77 13.80
N PRO A 768 12.36 11.30 12.78
CA PRO A 768 12.83 12.44 12.00
C PRO A 768 13.33 13.61 12.87
N SER A 769 14.54 14.09 12.58
CA SER A 769 15.23 15.17 13.32
C SER A 769 15.61 14.88 14.78
N ILE A 770 15.43 13.65 15.26
CA ILE A 770 15.92 13.21 16.56
C ILE A 770 17.27 12.52 16.37
N ALA A 771 18.28 12.93 17.15
CA ALA A 771 19.62 12.35 17.09
C ALA A 771 19.60 10.85 17.42
N SER A 772 20.59 10.11 16.92
CA SER A 772 20.75 8.67 17.21
C SER A 772 20.92 8.38 18.70
N ASN A 773 21.54 9.31 19.43
CA ASN A 773 21.59 9.35 20.89
C ASN A 773 20.65 10.46 21.37
N PRO A 774 19.35 10.18 21.53
CA PRO A 774 18.33 11.20 21.69
C PRO A 774 18.42 11.95 23.03
N TYR A 775 19.00 11.35 24.07
CA TYR A 775 18.93 11.87 25.43
C TYR A 775 20.26 12.47 25.93
N PRO A 776 20.22 13.57 26.72
CA PRO A 776 19.03 14.36 27.04
C PRO A 776 18.50 15.12 25.82
N TRP A 777 17.18 15.06 25.60
CA TRP A 777 16.51 15.78 24.52
C TRP A 777 15.94 17.09 25.05
N THR A 778 16.04 18.19 24.32
CA THR A 778 15.39 19.46 24.71
C THR A 778 14.59 20.03 23.55
N GLY A 779 13.32 20.34 23.79
CA GLY A 779 12.45 21.04 22.86
C GLY A 779 11.86 22.32 23.45
N VAL A 780 11.48 23.26 22.58
CA VAL A 780 10.85 24.53 22.96
C VAL A 780 9.32 24.39 22.87
N TYR A 781 8.64 24.64 23.98
CA TYR A 781 7.19 24.61 24.15
C TYR A 781 6.68 25.93 24.76
N PHE A 782 5.40 25.98 25.14
CA PHE A 782 4.73 27.19 25.58
C PHE A 782 4.31 27.10 27.06
N SER A 783 4.48 28.19 27.81
CA SER A 783 4.12 28.22 29.24
C SER A 783 2.63 28.01 29.46
N ASN A 784 2.29 27.26 30.50
CA ASN A 784 0.92 26.90 30.90
C ASN A 784 0.09 26.13 29.86
N ILE A 785 0.70 25.67 28.76
CA ILE A 785 0.08 24.72 27.85
C ILE A 785 0.38 23.30 28.34
N PRO A 786 -0.63 22.46 28.63
CA PRO A 786 -0.40 21.10 29.13
C PRO A 786 0.31 20.23 28.09
N VAL A 787 1.47 19.68 28.43
CA VAL A 787 2.23 18.74 27.60
C VAL A 787 2.04 17.32 28.13
N THR A 788 1.71 16.37 27.26
CA THR A 788 1.54 14.97 27.65
C THR A 788 2.83 14.20 27.41
N LEU A 789 3.29 13.46 28.42
CA LEU A 789 4.47 12.60 28.34
C LEU A 789 4.08 11.16 28.63
N LYS A 790 4.61 10.24 27.84
CA LYS A 790 4.41 8.81 28.02
C LYS A 790 5.74 8.07 28.00
N ALA A 791 6.04 7.34 29.07
CA ALA A 791 7.15 6.42 29.11
C ALA A 791 6.76 5.09 28.43
N VAL A 792 7.52 4.73 27.40
CA VAL A 792 7.33 3.50 26.62
C VAL A 792 8.53 2.59 26.87
N ALA A 793 8.31 1.49 27.60
CA ALA A 793 9.36 0.52 27.89
C ALA A 793 9.67 -0.35 26.66
N LYS A 794 10.96 -0.67 26.47
CA LYS A 794 11.40 -1.66 25.47
C LYS A 794 11.21 -3.09 26.02
N PRO A 795 11.19 -4.12 25.15
CA PRO A 795 11.04 -5.51 25.60
C PRO A 795 12.05 -5.90 26.69
N GLY A 796 11.55 -6.55 27.76
CA GLY A 796 12.35 -6.97 28.91
C GLY A 796 12.45 -5.94 30.05
N PHE A 797 11.81 -4.77 29.88
CA PHE A 797 11.79 -3.70 30.87
C PHE A 797 10.36 -3.24 31.15
N VAL A 798 10.17 -2.61 32.31
CA VAL A 798 8.92 -1.93 32.69
C VAL A 798 9.23 -0.52 33.16
N PHE A 799 8.30 0.39 32.94
CA PHE A 799 8.37 1.71 33.54
C PHE A 799 8.21 1.60 35.06
N SER A 800 9.11 2.25 35.81
CA SER A 800 9.09 2.29 37.27
C SER A 800 8.45 3.58 37.78
N LYS A 801 9.02 4.74 37.42
CA LYS A 801 8.56 6.06 37.87
C LYS A 801 9.18 7.19 37.04
N TRP A 802 8.60 8.37 37.15
CA TRP A 802 9.21 9.62 36.72
C TRP A 802 10.08 10.21 37.84
N THR A 803 11.14 10.94 37.48
CA THR A 803 11.91 11.78 38.41
C THR A 803 12.15 13.17 37.81
N GLY A 804 12.40 14.18 38.65
CA GLY A 804 12.53 15.58 38.22
C GLY A 804 11.21 16.33 38.39
N ALA A 805 10.64 16.86 37.31
CA ALA A 805 9.38 17.62 37.33
C ALA A 805 8.14 16.80 37.70
N SER A 806 8.25 15.48 37.77
CA SER A 806 7.21 14.57 38.26
C SER A 806 7.84 13.42 39.04
N SER A 807 7.12 12.93 40.04
CA SER A 807 7.44 11.73 40.82
C SER A 807 6.42 10.60 40.61
N SER A 808 5.53 10.76 39.62
CA SER A 808 4.44 9.82 39.34
C SER A 808 4.94 8.43 38.94
N THR A 809 4.20 7.41 39.34
CA THR A 809 4.36 6.02 38.88
C THR A 809 3.43 5.68 37.71
N ASN A 810 2.58 6.62 37.27
CA ASN A 810 1.81 6.45 36.04
C ASN A 810 2.75 6.67 34.84
N PRO A 811 2.86 5.72 33.89
CA PRO A 811 3.67 5.88 32.69
C PRO A 811 3.22 7.03 31.80
N GLU A 812 1.98 7.50 31.92
CA GLU A 812 1.47 8.67 31.19
C GLU A 812 1.16 9.80 32.18
N ILE A 813 1.77 10.96 31.96
CA ILE A 813 1.61 12.16 32.78
C ILE A 813 1.35 13.38 31.92
N THR A 814 0.72 14.39 32.50
CA THR A 814 0.60 15.72 31.89
C THR A 814 1.34 16.72 32.76
N ILE A 815 2.22 17.51 32.15
CA ILE A 815 2.94 18.60 32.81
C ILE A 815 2.40 19.92 32.29
N THR A 816 1.88 20.75 33.20
CA THR A 816 1.50 22.14 32.93
C THR A 816 2.41 23.02 33.77
N SER A 817 3.31 23.76 33.13
CA SER A 817 4.34 24.54 33.83
C SER A 817 4.46 25.95 33.25
N ALA A 818 4.68 26.93 34.11
CA ALA A 818 5.04 28.29 33.71
C ALA A 818 6.54 28.44 33.38
N ASN A 819 7.37 27.51 33.84
CA ASN A 819 8.83 27.54 33.72
C ASN A 819 9.35 26.30 32.96
N SER A 820 10.56 26.39 32.40
CA SER A 820 11.28 25.24 31.85
C SER A 820 11.41 24.11 32.87
N PHE A 821 11.33 22.86 32.41
CA PHE A 821 11.35 21.70 33.29
C PHE A 821 12.24 20.58 32.74
N ASN A 822 12.76 19.75 33.65
CA ASN A 822 13.46 18.51 33.31
C ASN A 822 12.70 17.33 33.93
N VAL A 823 12.49 16.27 33.15
CA VAL A 823 11.91 15.03 33.67
C VAL A 823 12.61 13.81 33.07
N THR A 824 12.80 12.80 33.90
CA THR A 824 13.43 11.53 33.53
C THR A 824 12.46 10.38 33.69
N ALA A 825 12.30 9.53 32.67
CA ALA A 825 11.61 8.25 32.80
C ALA A 825 12.59 7.18 33.31
N VAL A 826 12.25 6.52 34.42
CA VAL A 826 13.05 5.43 34.96
C VAL A 826 12.43 4.10 34.57
N PHE A 827 13.20 3.30 33.83
CA PHE A 827 12.86 1.92 33.48
C PHE A 827 13.68 0.96 34.33
N VAL A 828 13.11 -0.21 34.62
CA VAL A 828 13.78 -1.30 35.34
C VAL A 828 13.52 -2.62 34.62
N PRO A 829 14.41 -3.63 34.73
CA PRO A 829 14.15 -4.95 34.17
C PRO A 829 12.79 -5.49 34.67
N GLU A 830 12.04 -6.10 33.76
CA GLU A 830 10.80 -6.78 34.12
C GLU A 830 11.14 -7.92 35.09
N ALA A 831 10.59 -7.86 36.31
CA ALA A 831 10.87 -8.86 37.33
C ALA A 831 10.39 -10.24 36.87
N VAL A 832 11.30 -11.19 36.70
CA VAL A 832 10.95 -12.60 36.47
C VAL A 832 10.23 -13.11 37.71
N ALA A 833 8.92 -13.34 37.61
CA ALA A 833 8.13 -13.84 38.74
C ALA A 833 8.75 -15.14 39.29
N SER A 834 9.03 -15.18 40.59
CA SER A 834 9.61 -16.35 41.26
C SER A 834 8.53 -17.39 41.61
N SER A 835 8.89 -18.67 41.51
CA SER A 835 8.01 -19.79 41.89
C SER A 835 7.83 -19.83 43.42
N GLN A 836 6.58 -19.84 43.89
CA GLN A 836 6.21 -19.78 45.32
C GLN A 836 5.27 -20.94 45.69
N PRO A 837 5.21 -21.36 46.97
CA PRO A 837 4.27 -22.39 47.41
C PRO A 837 2.83 -21.91 47.19
N ILE A 838 2.00 -22.74 46.58
CA ILE A 838 0.57 -22.50 46.34
C ILE A 838 -0.33 -23.40 47.19
N TYR A 839 0.13 -24.62 47.52
CA TYR A 839 -0.49 -25.51 48.50
C TYR A 839 0.58 -26.19 49.35
N PHE A 840 0.28 -26.41 50.63
CA PHE A 840 1.15 -27.15 51.54
C PHE A 840 0.33 -27.97 52.54
N TRP A 841 0.74 -29.22 52.74
CA TRP A 841 0.19 -30.12 53.75
C TRP A 841 1.22 -30.34 54.83
N MET A 842 1.11 -29.58 55.92
CA MET A 842 1.90 -29.80 57.12
C MET A 842 1.30 -30.93 57.94
N MET A 843 2.09 -31.97 58.19
CA MET A 843 1.68 -33.04 59.11
C MET A 843 1.99 -32.59 60.53
N ASN A 844 0.98 -32.36 61.37
CA ASN A 844 1.15 -31.76 62.69
C ASN A 844 0.43 -32.54 63.80
N SER A 845 0.47 -31.98 65.02
CA SER A 845 -0.17 -32.55 66.21
C SER A 845 -1.71 -32.71 66.10
N THR A 846 -2.39 -31.96 65.22
CA THR A 846 -3.86 -31.95 65.13
C THR A 846 -4.44 -33.16 64.40
N ILE A 847 -3.64 -33.84 63.57
CA ILE A 847 -4.05 -35.11 62.96
C ILE A 847 -3.97 -36.19 64.05
N ALA A 848 -5.01 -37.00 64.20
CA ALA A 848 -5.02 -38.08 65.18
C ALA A 848 -4.00 -39.17 64.81
N ASN A 849 -3.20 -39.58 65.79
CA ASN A 849 -2.16 -40.59 65.57
C ASN A 849 -2.77 -41.99 65.50
N ASN A 850 -2.26 -42.86 64.62
CA ASN A 850 -2.68 -44.27 64.50
C ASN A 850 -4.17 -44.49 64.16
N ILE A 851 -4.83 -43.53 63.51
CA ILE A 851 -6.21 -43.66 63.02
C ILE A 851 -6.18 -43.63 61.47
N PRO A 852 -6.81 -44.60 60.79
CA PRO A 852 -6.97 -44.58 59.33
C PRO A 852 -7.67 -43.32 58.81
N LEU A 853 -7.12 -42.72 57.77
CA LEU A 853 -7.62 -41.53 57.09
C LEU A 853 -8.00 -41.87 55.65
N GLU A 854 -9.10 -41.28 55.17
CA GLU A 854 -9.50 -41.33 53.75
C GLU A 854 -9.09 -40.06 53.01
N THR A 855 -9.13 -38.91 53.69
CA THR A 855 -8.83 -37.62 53.08
C THR A 855 -8.05 -36.72 54.02
N LEU A 856 -7.24 -35.82 53.45
CA LEU A 856 -6.55 -34.78 54.20
C LEU A 856 -6.48 -33.47 53.40
N ASN A 857 -7.02 -32.39 53.96
CA ASN A 857 -6.97 -31.06 53.35
C ASN A 857 -5.61 -30.38 53.57
N SER A 858 -5.23 -29.49 52.66
CA SER A 858 -4.01 -28.68 52.78
C SER A 858 -4.10 -27.75 53.99
N THR A 859 -3.00 -27.62 54.73
CA THR A 859 -2.89 -26.70 55.87
C THR A 859 -2.63 -25.27 55.42
N TYR A 860 -2.11 -25.08 54.21
CA TYR A 860 -1.93 -23.78 53.57
C TYR A 860 -2.35 -23.81 52.11
N LYS A 861 -2.99 -22.72 51.68
CA LYS A 861 -3.33 -22.42 50.29
C LYS A 861 -3.12 -20.93 50.03
N LYS A 862 -2.65 -20.60 48.83
CA LYS A 862 -2.55 -19.21 48.36
C LYS A 862 -3.84 -18.73 47.67
N GLY A 863 -4.62 -19.64 47.07
CA GLY A 863 -5.88 -19.36 46.39
C GLY A 863 -7.13 -19.60 47.23
N THR A 864 -8.31 -19.53 46.61
CA THR A 864 -9.61 -19.72 47.30
C THR A 864 -10.04 -21.18 47.42
N THR A 865 -9.56 -22.05 46.52
CA THR A 865 -9.93 -23.48 46.47
C THR A 865 -9.04 -24.31 47.40
N ASP A 866 -9.63 -25.22 48.18
CA ASP A 866 -8.87 -26.16 48.99
C ASP A 866 -8.25 -27.26 48.12
N ALA A 867 -7.02 -27.64 48.46
CA ALA A 867 -6.40 -28.84 47.92
C ALA A 867 -6.59 -30.01 48.89
N VAL A 868 -6.86 -31.19 48.34
CA VAL A 868 -7.13 -32.40 49.15
C VAL A 868 -6.32 -33.58 48.67
N ILE A 869 -5.78 -34.34 49.63
CA ILE A 869 -5.26 -35.69 49.43
C ILE A 869 -6.43 -36.65 49.62
N GLN A 870 -6.69 -37.50 48.63
CA GLN A 870 -7.62 -38.61 48.73
C GLN A 870 -6.85 -39.91 48.69
N TYR A 871 -6.98 -40.73 49.72
CA TYR A 871 -6.35 -42.03 49.81
C TYR A 871 -7.32 -43.12 49.37
N GLN A 872 -6.84 -44.02 48.51
CA GLN A 872 -7.57 -45.21 48.11
C GLN A 872 -6.78 -46.42 48.57
N SER A 873 -7.39 -47.22 49.44
CA SER A 873 -6.81 -48.48 49.89
C SER A 873 -7.01 -49.58 48.84
N CYS A 874 -6.10 -50.54 48.77
CA CYS A 874 -6.32 -51.76 48.00
C CYS A 874 -7.36 -52.71 48.64
N LEU A 875 -7.77 -52.45 49.88
CA LEU A 875 -8.74 -53.26 50.62
C LEU A 875 -10.15 -52.65 50.53
N VAL A 876 -11.10 -53.44 50.03
CA VAL A 876 -12.50 -53.04 49.93
C VAL A 876 -13.10 -52.88 51.34
N GLY A 877 -13.77 -51.76 51.59
CA GLY A 877 -14.37 -51.44 52.90
C GLY A 877 -13.50 -50.57 53.82
N TYR A 878 -12.31 -50.15 53.37
CA TYR A 878 -11.53 -49.13 54.07
C TYR A 878 -12.32 -47.80 54.18
N PRO A 879 -12.28 -47.09 55.32
CA PRO A 879 -11.43 -47.29 56.49
C PRO A 879 -12.04 -48.30 57.47
N PHE A 880 -11.21 -49.27 57.88
CA PHE A 880 -11.59 -50.21 58.94
C PHE A 880 -11.51 -49.53 60.30
N VAL A 881 -12.35 -49.95 61.25
CA VAL A 881 -12.37 -49.48 62.65
C VAL A 881 -11.74 -50.52 63.59
N SER A 882 -11.43 -50.14 64.83
CA SER A 882 -10.71 -50.98 65.79
C SER A 882 -11.39 -52.31 66.13
N THR A 883 -12.69 -52.45 65.84
CA THR A 883 -13.43 -53.70 66.01
C THR A 883 -13.24 -54.70 64.85
N ASP A 884 -12.74 -54.26 63.68
CA ASP A 884 -12.31 -55.17 62.60
C ASP A 884 -10.88 -55.64 62.84
N VAL A 885 -10.72 -56.61 63.76
CA VAL A 885 -9.40 -57.12 64.18
C VAL A 885 -8.57 -57.73 63.05
N VAL A 886 -9.17 -58.04 61.89
CA VAL A 886 -8.49 -58.65 60.74
C VAL A 886 -7.86 -57.59 59.85
N ASN A 887 -8.59 -56.50 59.56
CA ASN A 887 -8.15 -55.47 58.62
C ASN A 887 -7.75 -54.15 59.27
N TRP A 888 -7.95 -54.00 60.59
CA TRP A 888 -7.63 -52.78 61.33
C TRP A 888 -6.19 -52.35 61.06
N ARG A 889 -6.06 -51.16 60.44
CA ARG A 889 -4.78 -50.48 60.14
C ARG A 889 -3.86 -51.23 59.17
N LYS A 890 -4.43 -52.09 58.32
CA LYS A 890 -3.76 -52.66 57.14
C LYS A 890 -4.05 -51.79 55.92
N ALA A 891 -3.06 -51.64 55.04
CA ALA A 891 -3.17 -50.83 53.81
C ALA A 891 -3.83 -49.47 54.08
N SER A 892 -3.29 -48.76 55.06
CA SER A 892 -3.92 -47.58 55.67
C SER A 892 -3.03 -46.35 55.61
N MET A 893 -3.63 -45.20 55.29
CA MET A 893 -3.03 -43.88 55.46
C MET A 893 -3.27 -43.37 56.88
N GLU A 894 -2.21 -43.07 57.62
CA GLU A 894 -2.31 -42.66 59.02
C GLU A 894 -1.27 -41.61 59.34
N ARG A 895 -1.46 -40.85 60.43
CA ARG A 895 -0.38 -40.04 60.97
C ARG A 895 0.62 -40.88 61.76
N ARG A 896 1.89 -40.43 61.77
CA ARG A 896 3.01 -40.98 62.53
C ARG A 896 3.78 -39.89 63.27
N ASN A 897 4.35 -40.22 64.44
CA ASN A 897 5.30 -39.35 65.15
C ASN A 897 6.72 -39.49 64.58
N SER A 898 6.95 -38.95 63.37
CA SER A 898 8.26 -39.01 62.70
C SER A 898 8.62 -37.65 62.09
N PRO A 899 9.01 -36.64 62.90
CA PRO A 899 9.36 -35.32 62.38
C PRO A 899 10.64 -35.33 61.54
N THR A 900 10.66 -34.55 60.46
CA THR A 900 11.87 -34.13 59.74
C THR A 900 11.67 -32.71 59.21
N ASP A 901 12.76 -31.95 59.11
CA ASP A 901 12.80 -30.62 58.50
C ASP A 901 12.84 -30.66 56.97
N ILE A 902 13.06 -31.83 56.38
CA ILE A 902 13.06 -32.02 54.92
C ILE A 902 11.67 -31.71 54.35
N ASN A 903 11.63 -30.86 53.32
CA ASN A 903 10.42 -30.30 52.71
C ASN A 903 9.56 -29.42 53.64
N TYR A 904 10.08 -28.96 54.79
CA TYR A 904 9.39 -27.95 55.59
C TYR A 904 9.48 -26.57 54.95
N ILE A 905 8.36 -25.84 54.91
CA ILE A 905 8.27 -24.51 54.31
C ILE A 905 7.74 -23.54 55.39
N SER A 906 8.62 -22.73 55.97
CA SER A 906 8.24 -21.75 56.99
C SER A 906 7.17 -20.78 56.47
N LEU A 907 7.30 -20.30 55.24
CA LEU A 907 6.34 -19.38 54.61
C LEU A 907 4.91 -19.94 54.56
N ALA A 908 4.77 -21.26 54.37
CA ALA A 908 3.48 -21.93 54.33
C ALA A 908 2.97 -22.32 55.73
N ASN A 909 3.67 -21.91 56.78
CA ASN A 909 3.35 -22.12 58.19
C ASN A 909 3.57 -20.83 59.02
N ASN A 910 3.07 -19.70 58.51
CA ASN A 910 3.16 -18.38 59.18
C ASN A 910 4.59 -17.96 59.55
N ASP A 911 5.56 -18.29 58.70
CA ASP A 911 6.99 -18.03 58.90
C ASP A 911 7.60 -18.61 60.19
N LEU A 912 6.94 -19.61 60.78
CA LEU A 912 7.45 -20.31 61.95
C LEU A 912 8.63 -21.22 61.59
N THR A 913 9.63 -21.28 62.49
CA THR A 913 10.76 -22.21 62.37
C THR A 913 10.31 -23.65 62.64
N PHE A 914 11.06 -24.61 62.11
CA PHE A 914 10.78 -26.03 62.33
C PHE A 914 10.86 -26.40 63.82
N ALA A 915 9.84 -27.11 64.30
CA ALA A 915 9.79 -27.65 65.66
C ALA A 915 9.40 -29.13 65.66
N THR A 916 10.25 -29.98 66.25
CA THR A 916 10.01 -31.44 66.35
C THR A 916 8.79 -31.78 67.21
N SER A 917 8.43 -30.92 68.16
CA SER A 917 7.26 -31.09 69.02
C SER A 917 5.95 -31.05 68.24
N ASP A 918 5.87 -30.25 67.17
CA ASP A 918 4.66 -30.12 66.36
C ASP A 918 4.72 -30.89 65.05
N MET A 919 5.87 -30.93 64.34
CA MET A 919 6.00 -31.70 63.10
C MET A 919 5.76 -33.21 63.30
N LYS A 920 5.07 -33.82 62.36
CA LYS A 920 4.71 -35.25 62.31
C LYS A 920 4.89 -35.77 60.90
N GLY A 921 4.70 -37.06 60.67
CA GLY A 921 4.69 -37.67 59.35
C GLY A 921 3.32 -38.25 59.00
N LEU A 922 3.14 -38.58 57.72
CA LEU A 922 2.02 -39.34 57.19
C LEU A 922 2.54 -40.69 56.72
N GLN A 923 2.11 -41.79 57.32
CA GLN A 923 2.53 -43.13 56.95
C GLN A 923 1.47 -43.82 56.07
N ILE A 924 1.93 -44.56 55.08
CA ILE A 924 1.16 -45.62 54.43
C ILE A 924 1.67 -46.94 54.98
N LYS A 925 0.87 -47.56 55.85
CA LYS A 925 1.19 -48.88 56.41
C LYS A 925 0.88 -49.92 55.36
N GLU A 926 1.86 -50.77 55.05
CA GLU A 926 1.70 -51.86 54.10
C GLU A 926 1.08 -51.39 52.78
N PRO A 927 1.85 -50.74 51.87
CA PRO A 927 1.34 -50.27 50.59
C PRO A 927 1.05 -51.46 49.64
N LEU A 928 0.17 -52.36 50.04
CA LEU A 928 -0.18 -53.61 49.39
C LEU A 928 -0.90 -53.42 48.04
N GLN A 929 -1.01 -54.52 47.32
CA GLN A 929 -1.88 -54.74 46.19
C GLN A 929 -2.75 -55.96 46.48
N SER A 930 -4.04 -55.89 46.11
CA SER A 930 -5.00 -56.98 46.28
C SER A 930 -5.83 -57.10 45.00
N GLY A 931 -5.67 -58.21 44.28
CA GLY A 931 -6.23 -58.36 42.93
C GLY A 931 -5.72 -57.26 42.00
N SER A 932 -6.63 -56.51 41.37
CA SER A 932 -6.31 -55.36 40.52
C SER A 932 -6.27 -54.02 41.27
N LEU A 933 -6.45 -54.02 42.59
CA LEU A 933 -6.47 -52.81 43.40
C LEU A 933 -5.10 -52.54 44.05
N GLU A 934 -4.75 -51.27 44.15
CA GLU A 934 -3.48 -50.79 44.71
C GLU A 934 -3.70 -49.59 45.62
N ASN A 935 -2.80 -49.41 46.59
CA ASN A 935 -2.82 -48.22 47.44
C ASN A 935 -2.34 -46.99 46.67
N ASN A 936 -3.11 -45.91 46.70
CA ASN A 936 -2.72 -44.66 46.03
C ASN A 936 -3.17 -43.40 46.78
N LEU A 937 -2.38 -42.33 46.63
CA LEU A 937 -2.70 -40.99 47.12
C LEU A 937 -2.97 -40.10 45.91
N ILE A 938 -4.16 -39.53 45.82
CA ILE A 938 -4.58 -38.60 44.77
C ILE A 938 -4.66 -37.19 45.34
N PHE A 939 -3.80 -36.31 44.86
CA PHE A 939 -3.80 -34.88 45.15
C PHE A 939 -4.70 -34.20 44.13
N LYS A 940 -5.79 -33.58 44.59
CA LYS A 940 -6.65 -32.73 43.77
C LYS A 940 -6.29 -31.27 44.02
N ILE A 941 -5.82 -30.58 42.99
CA ILE A 941 -5.28 -29.22 43.08
C ILE A 941 -5.78 -28.33 41.94
N SER A 942 -6.04 -27.06 42.24
CA SER A 942 -6.32 -26.05 41.21
C SER A 942 -5.08 -25.18 40.99
N THR A 943 -4.63 -25.08 39.74
CA THR A 943 -3.50 -24.26 39.31
C THR A 943 -3.95 -22.99 38.56
N ILE A 944 -5.23 -22.61 38.68
CA ILE A 944 -5.77 -21.37 38.10
C ILE A 944 -4.93 -20.16 38.54
N GLY A 945 -4.56 -19.32 37.58
CA GLY A 945 -3.71 -18.15 37.80
C GLY A 945 -2.22 -18.45 38.06
N GLN A 946 -1.80 -19.71 37.92
CA GLN A 946 -0.43 -20.16 38.14
C GLN A 946 0.13 -20.88 36.91
N LYS A 947 1.45 -20.79 36.71
CA LYS A 947 2.23 -21.56 35.71
C LYS A 947 3.49 -22.14 36.34
N ASP A 948 4.25 -22.95 35.61
CA ASP A 948 5.53 -23.54 36.04
C ASP A 948 5.39 -24.41 37.30
N ILE A 949 4.41 -25.31 37.30
CA ILE A 949 4.00 -26.08 38.47
C ILE A 949 5.07 -27.08 38.91
N LYS A 950 5.34 -27.15 40.22
CA LYS A 950 6.24 -28.16 40.83
C LYS A 950 5.56 -28.80 42.02
N PHE A 951 5.86 -30.07 42.29
CA PHE A 951 5.34 -30.81 43.42
C PHE A 951 6.50 -31.45 44.20
N SER A 952 6.50 -31.34 45.53
CA SER A 952 7.56 -31.90 46.36
C SER A 952 7.05 -32.57 47.62
N PHE A 953 7.78 -33.58 48.08
CA PHE A 953 7.54 -34.27 49.34
C PHE A 953 8.79 -34.97 49.85
N ALA A 954 8.89 -35.17 51.16
CA ALA A 954 9.90 -36.05 51.75
C ALA A 954 9.33 -37.45 51.97
N ALA A 955 10.08 -38.51 51.67
CA ALA A 955 9.65 -39.88 51.97
C ALA A 955 10.82 -40.79 52.41
N ILE A 956 10.51 -41.80 53.23
CA ILE A 956 11.40 -42.87 53.69
C ILE A 956 10.68 -44.22 53.61
N ASN A 957 11.41 -45.27 53.24
CA ASN A 957 10.94 -46.65 53.37
C ASN A 957 11.44 -47.27 54.68
N GLU A 958 10.52 -47.56 55.60
CA GLU A 958 10.80 -48.24 56.87
C GLU A 958 10.50 -49.74 56.73
N LEU A 959 11.30 -50.41 55.89
CA LEU A 959 11.35 -51.88 55.70
C LEU A 959 10.16 -52.52 54.95
N THR A 960 9.48 -51.79 54.06
CA THR A 960 8.45 -52.37 53.17
C THR A 960 9.06 -53.01 51.92
N ASN A 961 8.27 -53.85 51.24
CA ASN A 961 8.62 -54.43 49.93
C ASN A 961 8.56 -53.41 48.77
N ALA A 962 8.04 -52.20 49.00
CA ALA A 962 7.99 -51.16 47.99
C ALA A 962 9.39 -50.57 47.75
N THR A 963 9.87 -50.62 46.51
CA THR A 963 11.18 -50.12 46.11
C THR A 963 11.12 -48.72 45.51
N ALA A 964 9.94 -48.27 45.06
CA ALA A 964 9.75 -46.92 44.50
C ALA A 964 8.31 -46.39 44.66
N ILE A 965 8.18 -45.06 44.59
CA ILE A 965 6.92 -44.35 44.42
C ILE A 965 6.74 -44.03 42.94
N VAL A 966 5.60 -44.41 42.36
CA VAL A 966 5.24 -44.08 40.97
C VAL A 966 4.35 -42.84 40.96
N VAL A 967 4.63 -41.90 40.05
CA VAL A 967 3.91 -40.63 39.89
C VAL A 967 3.22 -40.58 38.54
N ASP A 968 1.91 -40.37 38.55
CA ASP A 968 1.09 -40.06 37.38
C ASP A 968 0.35 -38.73 37.60
N TYR A 969 -0.13 -38.09 36.53
CA TYR A 969 -0.97 -36.87 36.63
C TYR A 969 -2.18 -36.91 35.70
N SER A 970 -3.13 -36.01 35.91
CA SER A 970 -4.32 -35.83 35.06
C SER A 970 -4.64 -34.33 34.96
N VAL A 971 -4.99 -33.89 33.75
CA VAL A 971 -5.34 -32.50 33.43
C VAL A 971 -6.79 -32.33 33.01
N ASN A 972 -7.57 -33.42 33.01
CA ASN A 972 -8.95 -33.42 32.53
C ASN A 972 -9.96 -33.30 33.68
N ALA A 973 -11.09 -32.68 33.37
CA ALA A 973 -12.25 -32.65 34.25
C ALA A 973 -12.85 -34.07 34.42
N GLY A 974 -13.51 -34.30 35.54
CA GLY A 974 -14.19 -35.57 35.84
C GLY A 974 -13.23 -36.72 36.20
N SER A 975 -13.54 -37.94 35.71
CA SER A 975 -12.76 -39.15 35.97
C SER A 975 -11.34 -39.03 35.41
N PRO A 976 -10.29 -39.25 36.21
CA PRO A 976 -8.92 -38.94 35.80
C PRO A 976 -8.42 -39.90 34.71
N VAL A 977 -7.87 -39.33 33.64
CA VAL A 977 -7.00 -40.05 32.69
C VAL A 977 -5.56 -39.85 33.15
N TRP A 978 -4.91 -40.93 33.58
CA TRP A 978 -3.57 -40.88 34.17
C TRP A 978 -2.48 -40.89 33.10
N ILE A 979 -1.59 -39.91 33.17
CA ILE A 979 -0.54 -39.61 32.19
C ILE A 979 0.82 -39.59 32.90
N THR A 980 1.85 -40.09 32.23
CA THR A 980 3.25 -40.00 32.68
C THR A 980 4.16 -39.29 31.68
N SER A 981 3.69 -39.07 30.44
CA SER A 981 4.46 -38.37 29.41
C SER A 981 4.72 -36.92 29.80
N GLY A 982 5.94 -36.44 29.52
CA GLY A 982 6.40 -35.09 29.88
C GLY A 982 7.00 -34.97 31.27
N LEU A 983 6.86 -35.97 32.15
CA LEU A 983 7.57 -36.00 33.43
C LEU A 983 9.05 -36.35 33.22
N THR A 984 9.93 -35.66 33.95
CA THR A 984 11.38 -35.96 33.96
C THR A 984 11.66 -37.32 34.61
N SER A 985 10.85 -37.72 35.59
CA SER A 985 10.80 -39.08 36.13
C SER A 985 9.40 -39.38 36.65
N SER A 986 8.88 -40.57 36.35
CA SER A 986 7.62 -41.10 36.88
C SER A 986 7.82 -42.21 37.91
N SER A 987 9.05 -42.63 38.19
CA SER A 987 9.38 -43.63 39.21
C SER A 987 10.49 -43.12 40.12
N LEU A 988 10.21 -43.04 41.41
CA LEU A 988 11.02 -42.39 42.42
C LEU A 988 11.53 -43.43 43.41
N PRO A 989 12.80 -43.87 43.31
CA PRO A 989 13.37 -44.90 44.17
C PRO A 989 13.34 -44.51 45.64
N LEU A 990 12.92 -45.43 46.50
CA LEU A 990 12.88 -45.24 47.95
C LEU A 990 14.12 -45.81 48.63
N THR A 991 14.50 -45.20 49.75
CA THR A 991 15.62 -45.66 50.60
C THR A 991 15.23 -45.71 52.07
N SER A 992 16.11 -46.25 52.91
CA SER A 992 15.96 -46.31 54.37
C SER A 992 16.31 -44.99 55.09
N VAL A 993 16.47 -43.88 54.36
CA VAL A 993 16.63 -42.52 54.89
C VAL A 993 15.62 -41.58 54.22
N TYR A 994 15.25 -40.47 54.86
CA TYR A 994 14.38 -39.48 54.24
C TYR A 994 15.02 -38.86 53.01
N GLN A 995 14.27 -38.81 51.92
CA GLN A 995 14.67 -38.19 50.66
C GLN A 995 13.65 -37.14 50.25
N LEU A 996 14.14 -36.00 49.75
CA LEU A 996 13.31 -34.99 49.11
C LEU A 996 13.09 -35.37 47.64
N PHE A 997 11.83 -35.52 47.25
CA PHE A 997 11.43 -35.71 45.87
C PHE A 997 10.86 -34.40 45.31
N ASN A 998 11.29 -34.02 44.11
CA ASN A 998 10.79 -32.87 43.37
C ASN A 998 10.34 -33.32 41.98
N ILE A 999 9.09 -33.06 41.66
CA ILE A 999 8.47 -33.40 40.38
C ILE A 999 8.16 -32.07 39.67
N ASN A 1000 8.71 -31.89 38.48
CA ASN A 1000 8.54 -30.67 37.69
C ASN A 1000 7.51 -30.88 36.59
N PHE A 1001 6.45 -30.08 36.61
CA PHE A 1001 5.40 -30.05 35.58
C PHE A 1001 5.48 -28.82 34.68
N ALA A 1002 6.52 -27.98 34.79
CA ALA A 1002 6.61 -26.71 34.06
C ALA A 1002 6.58 -26.87 32.52
N THR A 1003 7.05 -27.99 31.98
CA THR A 1003 6.98 -28.31 30.55
C THR A 1003 5.59 -28.80 30.10
N ILE A 1004 4.71 -29.11 31.03
CA ILE A 1004 3.35 -29.58 30.78
C ILE A 1004 2.41 -28.37 30.80
N THR A 1005 2.27 -27.70 29.66
CA THR A 1005 1.50 -26.45 29.55
C THR A 1005 0.04 -26.59 29.97
N SER A 1006 -0.55 -27.78 29.80
CA SER A 1006 -1.91 -28.11 30.25
C SER A 1006 -2.08 -28.22 31.76
N ALA A 1007 -0.98 -28.29 32.53
CA ALA A 1007 -0.99 -28.18 33.99
C ALA A 1007 -1.04 -26.72 34.46
N ASN A 1008 -0.72 -25.74 33.60
CA ASN A 1008 -0.81 -24.33 33.91
C ASN A 1008 -2.27 -23.85 33.83
N ASN A 1009 -2.67 -22.95 34.72
CA ASN A 1009 -4.01 -22.35 34.74
C ASN A 1009 -5.18 -23.36 34.68
N ASN A 1010 -5.06 -24.49 35.37
CA ASN A 1010 -6.00 -25.61 35.25
C ASN A 1010 -6.77 -25.85 36.56
N ALA A 1011 -8.10 -25.88 36.48
CA ALA A 1011 -8.98 -26.08 37.63
C ALA A 1011 -8.96 -27.53 38.17
N ASP A 1012 -8.64 -28.49 37.31
CA ASP A 1012 -8.90 -29.92 37.49
C ASP A 1012 -7.62 -30.76 37.58
N PHE A 1013 -6.48 -30.12 37.85
CA PHE A 1013 -5.18 -30.78 37.87
C PHE A 1013 -5.07 -31.77 39.05
N LYS A 1014 -4.62 -32.99 38.75
CA LYS A 1014 -4.48 -34.07 39.75
C LYS A 1014 -3.12 -34.73 39.64
N ILE A 1015 -2.55 -35.09 40.79
CA ILE A 1015 -1.31 -35.89 40.88
C ILE A 1015 -1.63 -37.16 41.66
N ARG A 1016 -1.16 -38.32 41.20
CA ARG A 1016 -1.35 -39.60 41.89
C ARG A 1016 0.00 -40.22 42.23
N LEU A 1017 0.16 -40.59 43.50
CA LEU A 1017 1.28 -41.38 44.00
C LEU A 1017 0.83 -42.82 44.24
N ARG A 1018 1.62 -43.77 43.75
CA ARG A 1018 1.42 -45.21 43.89
C ARG A 1018 2.72 -45.89 44.29
N PHE A 1019 2.66 -47.17 44.62
CA PHE A 1019 3.81 -47.91 45.15
C PHE A 1019 4.10 -49.13 44.28
N THR A 1020 5.37 -49.41 44.05
CA THR A 1020 5.82 -50.59 43.29
C THR A 1020 6.99 -51.28 43.99
N GLY A 1021 7.11 -52.59 43.82
CA GLY A 1021 8.07 -53.43 44.50
C GLY A 1021 7.93 -54.91 44.12
N ALA A 1022 8.88 -55.74 44.54
CA ALA A 1022 8.97 -57.13 44.09
C ALA A 1022 7.82 -58.03 44.59
N ASN A 1023 7.31 -57.78 45.81
CA ASN A 1023 6.15 -58.47 46.35
C ASN A 1023 5.23 -57.50 47.10
N MET A 1024 4.32 -56.89 46.36
CA MET A 1024 3.35 -55.94 46.91
C MET A 1024 2.14 -56.61 47.56
N THR A 1025 2.11 -57.94 47.74
CA THR A 1025 0.96 -58.64 48.36
C THR A 1025 1.24 -59.10 49.80
N ALA A 1026 2.50 -59.10 50.22
CA ALA A 1026 2.91 -59.57 51.54
C ALA A 1026 2.77 -58.49 52.61
N ASP A 1027 2.02 -58.80 53.67
CA ASP A 1027 1.83 -57.96 54.87
C ASP A 1027 2.99 -58.20 55.86
N THR A 1028 3.91 -57.24 55.97
CA THR A 1028 5.08 -57.31 56.86
C THR A 1028 4.97 -56.40 58.09
N GLY A 1029 3.89 -55.62 58.21
CA GLY A 1029 3.69 -54.60 59.24
C GLY A 1029 4.65 -53.38 59.20
N ALA A 1030 5.49 -53.26 58.17
CA ALA A 1030 6.28 -52.12 57.74
C ALA A 1030 5.45 -50.92 57.21
N ARG A 1031 6.14 -49.83 56.82
CA ARG A 1031 5.48 -48.62 56.29
C ARG A 1031 6.39 -47.76 55.40
N ILE A 1032 5.77 -46.92 54.56
CA ILE A 1032 6.42 -45.75 53.98
C ILE A 1032 5.94 -44.54 54.74
N THR A 1033 6.87 -43.70 55.19
CA THR A 1033 6.52 -42.44 55.86
C THR A 1033 6.87 -41.26 54.99
N PHE A 1034 5.88 -40.39 54.79
CA PHE A 1034 5.97 -39.12 54.13
C PHE A 1034 6.07 -38.00 55.16
N ASN A 1035 6.79 -36.95 54.79
CA ASN A 1035 6.78 -35.69 55.51
C ASN A 1035 6.51 -34.56 54.52
N ASN A 1036 5.45 -33.81 54.82
CA ASN A 1036 4.93 -32.64 54.12
C ASN A 1036 4.81 -32.77 52.59
N PHE A 1037 3.69 -32.31 52.04
CA PHE A 1037 3.54 -32.19 50.59
C PHE A 1037 3.45 -30.71 50.22
N ALA A 1038 4.09 -30.30 49.14
CA ALA A 1038 4.05 -28.92 48.67
C ALA A 1038 3.83 -28.87 47.16
N VAL A 1039 3.01 -27.92 46.73
CA VAL A 1039 2.88 -27.55 45.31
C VAL A 1039 3.34 -26.12 45.18
N TYR A 1040 4.19 -25.85 44.18
CA TYR A 1040 4.67 -24.52 43.84
C TYR A 1040 4.12 -24.09 42.48
N GLY A 1041 3.96 -22.78 42.30
CA GLY A 1041 3.60 -22.15 41.04
C GLY A 1041 4.13 -20.72 40.95
N THR A 1042 4.33 -20.26 39.73
CA THR A 1042 4.65 -18.88 39.39
C THR A 1042 3.36 -18.17 39.00
N GLN A 1043 3.09 -17.00 39.59
CA GLN A 1043 1.88 -16.25 39.27
C GLN A 1043 1.89 -15.85 37.79
N VAL A 1044 0.75 -16.03 37.12
CA VAL A 1044 0.53 -15.47 35.79
C VAL A 1044 0.31 -13.98 35.99
N SER A 1045 1.31 -13.15 35.66
CA SER A 1045 1.16 -11.69 35.66
C SER A 1045 0.07 -11.30 34.67
N LEU A 1046 -0.96 -10.60 35.14
CA LEU A 1046 -1.82 -9.82 34.24
C LEU A 1046 -1.02 -8.60 33.81
N SER A 1047 -0.18 -8.76 32.80
CA SER A 1047 0.25 -7.60 32.04
C SER A 1047 -0.96 -7.14 31.23
N VAL A 1048 -1.38 -5.89 31.41
CA VAL A 1048 -2.02 -5.17 30.32
C VAL A 1048 -0.90 -4.87 29.34
N VAL A 1049 -0.45 -5.89 28.61
CA VAL A 1049 -0.01 -5.61 27.25
C VAL A 1049 -1.27 -5.02 26.63
N SER A 1050 -1.22 -3.77 26.18
CA SER A 1050 -2.29 -3.28 25.31
C SER A 1050 -2.37 -4.31 24.19
N ASN A 1051 -3.42 -5.13 24.22
CA ASN A 1051 -3.61 -6.19 23.24
C ASN A 1051 -4.22 -5.54 21.99
N THR A 1052 -3.61 -4.44 21.57
CA THR A 1052 -3.58 -4.09 20.16
C THR A 1052 -2.84 -5.25 19.53
N ALA A 1053 -3.60 -6.07 18.79
CA ALA A 1053 -3.01 -7.02 17.85
C ALA A 1053 -1.91 -6.29 17.08
N LEU A 1054 -0.85 -7.00 16.72
CA LEU A 1054 -0.10 -6.60 15.52
C LEU A 1054 -1.17 -6.30 14.46
N LYS A 1055 -1.17 -5.08 13.94
CA LYS A 1055 -2.07 -4.66 12.87
C LYS A 1055 -1.16 -4.30 11.72
N PHE A 1056 -0.78 -5.31 10.96
CA PHE A 1056 -0.07 -5.08 9.71
C PHE A 1056 -0.97 -5.39 8.52
N SER A 1057 -0.87 -4.56 7.51
CA SER A 1057 -1.42 -4.84 6.19
C SER A 1057 -0.30 -5.36 5.30
N VAL A 1058 -0.65 -6.26 4.40
CA VAL A 1058 0.27 -6.81 3.40
C VAL A 1058 -0.13 -6.31 2.03
N TYR A 1059 0.78 -5.64 1.34
CA TYR A 1059 0.52 -5.06 0.02
C TYR A 1059 1.77 -5.11 -0.87
N PRO A 1060 1.67 -5.34 -2.19
CA PRO A 1060 0.45 -5.77 -2.87
C PRO A 1060 0.03 -7.15 -2.41
N ASN A 1061 -1.27 -7.42 -2.44
CA ASN A 1061 -1.83 -8.75 -2.21
C ASN A 1061 -3.11 -8.86 -3.06
N PRO A 1062 -3.09 -9.53 -4.22
CA PRO A 1062 -2.06 -10.48 -4.66
C PRO A 1062 -0.72 -9.83 -5.09
N PHE A 1063 0.41 -10.46 -4.76
CA PHE A 1063 1.77 -10.00 -5.05
C PHE A 1063 2.41 -10.74 -6.23
N SER A 1064 3.37 -10.08 -6.89
CA SER A 1064 4.30 -10.73 -7.81
C SER A 1064 5.53 -11.15 -7.02
N ASP A 1065 6.50 -10.29 -6.78
CA ASP A 1065 7.80 -10.74 -6.24
C ASP A 1065 8.04 -10.33 -4.79
N ILE A 1066 7.49 -9.20 -4.37
CA ILE A 1066 7.74 -8.62 -3.06
C ILE A 1066 6.40 -8.36 -2.38
N VAL A 1067 6.41 -8.50 -1.05
CA VAL A 1067 5.29 -8.20 -0.17
C VAL A 1067 5.73 -7.14 0.83
N ASN A 1068 5.10 -5.96 0.83
CA ASN A 1068 5.34 -4.87 1.79
C ASN A 1068 4.44 -5.01 3.01
N ILE A 1069 4.97 -4.61 4.17
CA ILE A 1069 4.29 -4.64 5.46
C ILE A 1069 4.01 -3.20 5.91
N VAL A 1070 2.73 -2.81 5.96
CA VAL A 1070 2.27 -1.46 6.33
C VAL A 1070 1.61 -1.48 7.71
N GLY A 1071 1.78 -0.42 8.50
CA GLY A 1071 1.24 -0.34 9.87
C GLY A 1071 2.21 -0.83 10.95
N MET A 1072 3.47 -1.07 10.57
CA MET A 1072 4.56 -1.47 11.45
C MET A 1072 5.66 -0.40 11.43
N ASN A 1073 6.13 0.02 12.61
CA ASN A 1073 7.23 0.97 12.72
C ASN A 1073 8.56 0.28 12.41
N GLN A 1074 9.43 0.95 11.63
CA GLN A 1074 10.74 0.45 11.15
C GLN A 1074 11.76 0.10 12.26
N THR A 1075 11.43 0.30 13.54
CA THR A 1075 12.31 0.03 14.69
C THR A 1075 12.06 -1.32 15.38
N GLU A 1076 11.09 -2.10 14.92
CA GLU A 1076 10.76 -3.40 15.52
C GLU A 1076 11.54 -4.55 14.87
N ASN A 1077 12.09 -5.46 15.68
CA ASN A 1077 12.88 -6.61 15.22
C ASN A 1077 11.95 -7.73 14.70
N VAL A 1078 11.19 -7.43 13.64
CA VAL A 1078 10.07 -8.25 13.18
C VAL A 1078 10.57 -9.47 12.38
N ALA A 1079 10.27 -10.66 12.90
CA ALA A 1079 10.50 -11.93 12.20
C ALA A 1079 9.27 -12.31 11.35
N PHE A 1080 9.50 -12.97 10.22
CA PHE A 1080 8.42 -13.56 9.43
C PHE A 1080 8.60 -15.06 9.25
N ASN A 1081 7.48 -15.78 9.18
CA ASN A 1081 7.36 -17.16 8.75
C ASN A 1081 6.31 -17.23 7.64
N LEU A 1082 6.57 -17.97 6.58
CA LEU A 1082 5.67 -18.18 5.46
C LEU A 1082 5.31 -19.66 5.36
N PHE A 1083 4.02 -19.97 5.32
CA PHE A 1083 3.50 -21.34 5.25
C PHE A 1083 2.66 -21.55 3.99
N THR A 1084 2.58 -22.78 3.51
CA THR A 1084 1.49 -23.23 2.62
C THR A 1084 0.17 -23.30 3.40
N ILE A 1085 -0.95 -23.44 2.67
CA ILE A 1085 -2.30 -23.46 3.27
C ILE A 1085 -2.55 -24.67 4.20
N ASP A 1086 -1.81 -25.77 4.02
CA ASP A 1086 -1.80 -26.96 4.88
C ASP A 1086 -0.82 -26.83 6.08
N GLY A 1087 -0.19 -25.67 6.25
CA GLY A 1087 0.61 -25.34 7.44
C GLY A 1087 2.09 -25.75 7.36
N LYS A 1088 2.60 -26.18 6.20
CA LYS A 1088 4.02 -26.48 6.03
C LYS A 1088 4.83 -25.18 5.88
N LEU A 1089 5.88 -25.02 6.69
CA LEU A 1089 6.76 -23.85 6.63
C LEU A 1089 7.60 -23.87 5.34
N ILE A 1090 7.57 -22.76 4.59
CA ILE A 1090 8.24 -22.57 3.29
C ILE A 1090 9.45 -21.65 3.41
N LYS A 1091 9.30 -20.52 4.12
CA LYS A 1091 10.37 -19.52 4.26
C LYS A 1091 10.27 -18.83 5.62
N LYS A 1092 11.39 -18.40 6.19
CA LYS A 1092 11.42 -17.54 7.38
C LYS A 1092 12.57 -16.54 7.28
N GLY A 1093 12.42 -15.38 7.91
CA GLY A 1093 13.42 -14.32 7.88
C GLY A 1093 13.06 -13.15 8.79
N ARG A 1094 13.68 -12.00 8.53
CA ARG A 1094 13.40 -10.73 9.21
C ARG A 1094 13.07 -9.66 8.17
N LEU A 1095 12.28 -8.67 8.56
CA LEU A 1095 11.97 -7.51 7.71
C LEU A 1095 13.18 -6.58 7.62
N GLU A 1096 13.47 -6.08 6.41
CA GLU A 1096 14.56 -5.14 6.10
C GLU A 1096 14.09 -3.67 6.26
N GLU A 1097 14.99 -2.67 6.14
CA GLU A 1097 14.74 -1.23 6.41
C GLU A 1097 13.52 -0.65 5.66
N ASN A 1098 13.09 -1.28 4.56
CA ASN A 1098 11.95 -0.87 3.74
C ASN A 1098 10.63 -1.62 4.07
N ASN A 1099 10.59 -2.45 5.12
CA ASN A 1099 9.45 -3.32 5.47
C ASN A 1099 9.00 -4.27 4.33
N GLN A 1100 9.95 -4.84 3.58
CA GLN A 1100 9.69 -5.70 2.42
C GLN A 1100 10.09 -7.16 2.67
N ILE A 1101 9.37 -8.09 2.04
CA ILE A 1101 9.73 -9.52 1.99
C ILE A 1101 9.82 -9.97 0.54
N HIS A 1102 11.02 -10.38 0.12
CA HIS A 1102 11.28 -10.90 -1.23
C HIS A 1102 10.91 -12.39 -1.35
N LEU A 1103 9.97 -12.68 -2.24
CA LEU A 1103 9.29 -13.96 -2.46
C LEU A 1103 9.28 -14.34 -3.96
N ASN A 1104 10.31 -13.92 -4.70
CA ASN A 1104 10.49 -14.15 -6.14
C ASN A 1104 10.47 -15.65 -6.49
N ASP A 1105 10.99 -16.45 -5.58
CA ASP A 1105 11.20 -17.90 -5.61
C ASP A 1105 9.94 -18.74 -5.34
N LEU A 1106 8.81 -18.12 -4.99
CA LEU A 1106 7.54 -18.83 -4.76
C LEU A 1106 6.76 -19.08 -6.06
N SER A 1107 6.27 -20.32 -6.19
CA SER A 1107 5.29 -20.70 -7.20
C SER A 1107 3.95 -20.00 -7.00
N LYS A 1108 3.17 -19.82 -8.07
CA LYS A 1108 1.82 -19.23 -8.02
C LYS A 1108 0.94 -19.99 -7.03
N GLY A 1109 0.21 -19.29 -6.17
CA GLY A 1109 -0.62 -19.93 -5.14
C GLY A 1109 -0.93 -19.07 -3.91
N LEU A 1110 -1.71 -19.64 -3.00
CA LEU A 1110 -2.11 -19.03 -1.72
C LEU A 1110 -1.15 -19.47 -0.60
N TYR A 1111 -0.67 -18.51 0.17
CA TYR A 1111 0.24 -18.72 1.30
C TYR A 1111 -0.25 -18.00 2.56
N LEU A 1112 0.25 -18.43 3.72
CA LEU A 1112 0.02 -17.79 5.02
C LEU A 1112 1.30 -17.12 5.48
N LEU A 1113 1.32 -15.78 5.50
CA LEU A 1113 2.42 -15.00 6.04
C LEU A 1113 2.14 -14.65 7.49
N GLN A 1114 3.01 -15.13 8.37
CA GLN A 1114 2.97 -14.89 9.79
C GLN A 1114 4.10 -13.94 10.18
N LEU A 1115 3.78 -12.77 10.73
CA LEU A 1115 4.76 -11.85 11.30
C LEU A 1115 4.76 -11.94 12.82
N THR A 1116 5.95 -11.88 13.40
CA THR A 1116 6.17 -11.91 14.84
C THR A 1116 7.02 -10.72 15.26
N SER A 1117 6.51 -9.88 16.15
CA SER A 1117 7.21 -8.73 16.75
C SER A 1117 6.88 -8.66 18.23
N ASP A 1118 7.87 -8.39 19.08
CA ASP A 1118 7.71 -8.27 20.54
C ASP A 1118 6.91 -9.41 21.20
N GLY A 1119 7.16 -10.66 20.74
CA GLY A 1119 6.49 -11.87 21.25
C GLY A 1119 5.02 -12.04 20.82
N LYS A 1120 4.50 -11.14 19.98
CA LYS A 1120 3.16 -11.22 19.37
C LYS A 1120 3.26 -11.76 17.96
N THR A 1121 2.22 -12.45 17.49
CA THR A 1121 2.17 -13.04 16.14
C THR A 1121 0.83 -12.74 15.46
N GLU A 1122 0.84 -12.20 14.24
CA GLU A 1122 -0.34 -12.09 13.38
C GLU A 1122 -0.09 -12.82 12.04
N THR A 1123 -1.11 -13.49 11.49
CA THR A 1123 -1.03 -14.23 10.23
C THR A 1123 -2.00 -13.66 9.20
N LYS A 1124 -1.52 -13.38 8.00
CA LYS A 1124 -2.30 -12.90 6.85
C LYS A 1124 -2.21 -13.88 5.68
N LYS A 1125 -3.31 -14.00 4.93
CA LYS A 1125 -3.32 -14.71 3.64
C LYS A 1125 -2.67 -13.82 2.58
N ILE A 1126 -1.70 -14.35 1.84
CA ILE A 1126 -1.09 -13.68 0.69
C ILE A 1126 -1.18 -14.54 -0.56
N ILE A 1127 -1.39 -13.92 -1.73
CA ILE A 1127 -1.62 -14.61 -3.00
C ILE A 1127 -0.49 -14.26 -3.98
N LYS A 1128 0.31 -15.25 -4.43
CA LYS A 1128 1.31 -15.10 -5.49
C LYS A 1128 0.65 -15.24 -6.87
N LYS A 1129 0.76 -14.22 -7.72
CA LYS A 1129 0.19 -14.19 -9.09
C LYS A 1129 0.92 -15.04 -10.11
#